data_AF-A0A0G1K5U1-F1
#
_entry.id   AF-A0A0G1K5U1-F1
#
_cell.length_a   1.000
_cell.length_b   1.000
_cell.length_c   1.000
_cell.angle_alpha   90.00
_cell.angle_beta   90.00
_cell.angle_gamma   90.00
#
_symmetry.space_group_name_H-M   'P 1'
#
loop_
_entity.id
_entity.type
_entity.pdbx_description
1 polymer ?
#
loop_
_entity_poly.entity_id
_entity_poly.type
_entity_poly.pdbx_seq_one_letter_code
_entity_poly.pdbx_strand_id
1 'polypeptide(L)'
;MNSSESLDNARDKELKKVKDEVLALTLSPLYAERVKNKYFPVIGEGSHSAEVMFIGEAPGENEAKTGRPFCGRAGKVLDELLASVGIERQDVYVTNVVKDRPPGNRDPFPDEISIYAPFLDRQIEIIKPKVVATLGRFSMQYVMNRYGLEWELAPISVLHGKVFSTNDFKFVPLYHPAAAIYNQHLLETLKEDFKVLKTLVHFMQSEEIRRKFLNFFKERGHTIVPSSSLVPESDPSVLFTTAGMQQFKPYYLGIKDPVVDFGSQNTASVQKSVRTSDIDEVGDERHLTFFEMLGNFSFGGYWKEEAIRYAHEFVTREMKLDIDYVTVFEGEDGVPEDRESEEIWKLIDPNIEVKKFGRADNFWGPTGEEGPCGPTTEIYVNGMEIWNIVLNEFYQNKDKSLRSLDIKGIDTGMGLERLVMVLQNKNNIFDTDLFASSVKVLSSTPSPNIRSLRIITDHIRTSAFMIADGVIPSNTDRGYVLRRLLRRSYVHARKIGAETEVLNAVADLIIGHPSYKGLYNFDLDNRRVVMDEIEKFKITLESGLKQVEKGADPFVLFTSYGFPFELTEEIANEKGIVLDRSKFEQEMKKHQALSRAGAEKKFKGGLAGHSEMEVKYHTTTHLLHQALREVLGKDVFQKGSNITPERLRFDFSFARKMTDEEKKKVEELVNKKIKESLPVSYEDLSLEEAKKKGAVGLFEEKYGDKVRVYKIGDFSLEFCGGPHVKNTDILGTFKIVKEEAVSLGVRRIKAILK
;
A
#
# COMPACT_ATOMS: atom_id res chain seq x y z
N MET A 1 16.02 -10.99 21.45
CA MET A 1 15.59 -10.45 22.76
C MET A 1 16.00 -8.99 22.78
N ASN A 2 15.03 -8.09 22.82
CA ASN A 2 15.08 -6.72 22.29
C ASN A 2 15.72 -5.70 23.27
N SER A 3 16.56 -4.80 22.75
CA SER A 3 17.16 -3.66 23.47
C SER A 3 16.14 -2.57 23.82
N SER A 4 15.14 -2.31 22.97
CA SER A 4 14.04 -1.36 23.25
C SER A 4 13.15 -1.85 24.40
N GLU A 5 12.84 -3.15 24.40
CA GLU A 5 12.13 -3.83 25.48
C GLU A 5 12.94 -3.77 26.79
N SER A 6 14.27 -3.62 26.73
CA SER A 6 15.12 -3.45 27.92
C SER A 6 15.10 -2.02 28.49
N LEU A 7 15.06 -1.00 27.63
CA LEU A 7 15.08 0.41 28.02
C LEU A 7 13.71 0.87 28.54
N ASP A 8 12.62 0.49 27.88
CA ASP A 8 11.28 0.80 28.37
C ASP A 8 10.98 0.04 29.66
N ASN A 9 11.38 -1.23 29.78
CA ASN A 9 11.30 -1.95 31.06
C ASN A 9 12.15 -1.29 32.17
N ALA A 10 13.29 -0.67 31.83
CA ALA A 10 14.09 0.06 32.80
C ALA A 10 13.40 1.35 33.26
N ARG A 11 12.84 2.14 32.32
CA ARG A 11 12.05 3.34 32.63
C ARG A 11 10.83 3.00 33.48
N ASP A 12 10.09 1.96 33.12
CA ASP A 12 8.94 1.44 33.87
C ASP A 12 9.30 1.15 35.32
N LYS A 13 10.43 0.47 35.53
CA LYS A 13 10.91 0.11 36.86
C LYS A 13 11.26 1.34 37.69
N GLU A 14 11.92 2.34 37.10
CA GLU A 14 12.27 3.57 37.83
C GLU A 14 11.05 4.45 38.11
N LEU A 15 10.11 4.58 37.16
CA LEU A 15 8.85 5.30 37.39
C LEU A 15 7.98 4.62 38.46
N LYS A 16 8.00 3.29 38.51
CA LYS A 16 7.34 2.53 39.58
C LYS A 16 7.93 2.86 40.95
N LYS A 17 9.26 2.97 41.07
CA LYS A 17 9.90 3.41 42.34
C LYS A 17 9.45 4.81 42.74
N VAL A 18 9.45 5.76 41.80
CA VAL A 18 8.95 7.13 42.06
C VAL A 18 7.51 7.09 42.57
N LYS A 19 6.65 6.29 41.94
CA LYS A 19 5.27 6.08 42.38
C LYS A 19 5.18 5.53 43.80
N ASP A 20 5.93 4.48 44.12
CA ASP A 20 5.91 3.84 45.43
C ASP A 20 6.39 4.81 46.53
N GLU A 21 7.41 5.62 46.25
CA GLU A 21 7.93 6.64 47.17
C GLU A 21 6.91 7.77 47.41
N VAL A 22 6.23 8.27 46.37
CA VAL A 22 5.17 9.29 46.50
C VAL A 22 3.98 8.77 47.31
N LEU A 23 3.59 7.51 47.10
CA LEU A 23 2.52 6.87 47.88
C LEU A 23 2.89 6.79 49.37
N ALA A 24 4.16 6.52 49.67
CA ALA A 24 4.69 6.45 51.03
C ALA A 24 4.98 7.82 51.69
N LEU A 25 4.85 8.93 50.95
CA LEU A 25 5.23 10.26 51.42
C LEU A 25 4.25 10.82 52.48
N THR A 26 4.52 10.54 53.75
CA THR A 26 3.71 11.00 54.89
C THR A 26 4.05 12.40 55.38
N LEU A 27 5.23 12.93 55.00
CA LEU A 27 5.71 14.27 55.39
C LEU A 27 5.09 15.41 54.57
N SER A 28 4.29 15.10 53.56
CA SER A 28 3.60 16.11 52.75
C SER A 28 2.63 16.96 53.60
N PRO A 29 2.63 18.30 53.46
CA PRO A 29 1.61 19.16 54.07
C PRO A 29 0.17 18.77 53.67
N LEU A 30 0.01 18.09 52.52
CA LEU A 30 -1.26 17.62 51.98
C LEU A 30 -1.64 16.21 52.44
N TYR A 31 -0.77 15.50 53.19
CA TYR A 31 -0.99 14.12 53.61
C TYR A 31 -2.28 13.96 54.43
N ALA A 32 -2.54 14.88 55.36
CA ALA A 32 -3.74 14.84 56.20
C ALA A 32 -5.02 14.97 55.36
N GLU A 33 -5.02 15.85 54.36
CA GLU A 33 -6.17 16.04 53.46
C GLU A 33 -6.37 14.81 52.55
N ARG A 34 -5.28 14.23 52.04
CA ARG A 34 -5.29 12.98 51.28
C ARG A 34 -5.95 11.84 52.05
N VAL A 35 -5.51 11.61 53.29
CA VAL A 35 -6.03 10.53 54.14
C VAL A 35 -7.49 10.77 54.50
N LYS A 36 -7.82 12.01 54.92
CA LYS A 36 -9.19 12.39 55.30
C LYS A 36 -10.21 12.12 54.19
N ASN A 37 -9.86 12.41 52.94
CA ASN A 37 -10.75 12.27 51.80
C ASN A 37 -10.60 10.95 51.03
N LYS A 38 -9.69 10.06 51.46
CA LYS A 38 -9.35 8.81 50.76
C LYS A 38 -8.93 9.03 49.31
N TYR A 39 -8.14 10.08 49.08
CA TYR A 39 -7.60 10.39 47.77
C TYR A 39 -6.32 9.60 47.47
N PHE A 40 -6.06 9.41 46.19
CA PHE A 40 -4.84 8.87 45.62
C PHE A 40 -3.95 10.02 45.11
N PRO A 41 -2.63 9.97 45.37
CA PRO A 41 -1.69 10.83 44.70
C PRO A 41 -1.73 10.62 43.19
N VAL A 42 -1.60 11.70 42.44
CA VAL A 42 -1.63 11.73 40.97
C VAL A 42 -0.20 11.95 40.48
N ILE A 43 0.50 10.85 40.24
CA ILE A 43 1.94 10.86 39.94
C ILE A 43 2.20 11.21 38.48
N GLY A 44 1.48 10.61 37.55
CA GLY A 44 1.64 10.83 36.11
C GLY A 44 1.13 9.63 35.30
N GLU A 45 0.80 9.86 34.04
CA GLU A 45 0.27 8.84 33.13
C GLU A 45 0.62 9.21 31.68
N GLY A 46 0.89 8.20 30.84
CA GLY A 46 1.17 8.36 29.41
C GLY A 46 2.36 7.53 28.94
N SER A 47 2.87 7.82 27.74
CA SER A 47 4.06 7.15 27.20
C SER A 47 5.31 7.46 28.03
N HIS A 48 6.08 6.42 28.37
CA HIS A 48 7.34 6.59 29.11
C HIS A 48 8.51 7.02 28.22
N SER A 49 8.32 7.00 26.91
CA SER A 49 9.23 7.53 25.91
C SER A 49 8.66 8.81 25.26
N ALA A 50 7.74 9.50 25.92
CA ALA A 50 7.03 10.63 25.36
C ALA A 50 7.98 11.78 24.99
N GLU A 51 7.88 12.26 23.74
CA GLU A 51 8.62 13.46 23.32
C GLU A 51 8.06 14.74 23.95
N VAL A 52 6.78 14.73 24.34
CA VAL A 52 6.12 15.84 25.02
C VAL A 52 5.68 15.41 26.40
N MET A 53 6.11 16.16 27.40
CA MET A 53 5.66 16.03 28.78
C MET A 53 4.84 17.26 29.18
N PHE A 54 3.59 17.04 29.60
CA PHE A 54 2.74 18.07 30.17
C PHE A 54 2.82 18.08 31.70
N ILE A 55 2.98 19.27 32.27
CA ILE A 55 3.07 19.48 33.73
C ILE A 55 1.99 20.46 34.16
N GLY A 56 0.93 19.96 34.80
CA GLY A 56 -0.11 20.76 35.46
C GLY A 56 0.30 21.23 36.86
N GLU A 57 -0.60 21.97 37.52
CA GLU A 57 -0.29 22.61 38.81
C GLU A 57 -0.56 21.66 39.98
N ALA A 58 -1.83 21.30 40.18
CA ALA A 58 -2.26 20.40 41.24
C ALA A 58 -3.51 19.59 40.82
N PRO A 59 -3.75 18.40 41.39
CA PRO A 59 -4.82 17.54 40.95
C PRO A 59 -6.22 18.04 41.29
N GLY A 60 -7.14 17.91 40.33
CA GLY A 60 -8.58 18.06 40.52
C GLY A 60 -9.19 16.97 41.43
N GLU A 61 -10.46 17.12 41.82
CA GLU A 61 -11.14 16.14 42.68
C GLU A 61 -11.27 14.77 42.01
N ASN A 62 -11.64 14.74 40.73
CA ASN A 62 -11.75 13.49 39.97
C ASN A 62 -10.39 12.79 39.82
N GLU A 63 -9.34 13.58 39.61
CA GLU A 63 -7.96 13.08 39.50
C GLU A 63 -7.54 12.45 40.82
N ALA A 64 -7.76 13.15 41.93
CA ALA A 64 -7.47 12.65 43.27
C ALA A 64 -8.28 11.39 43.64
N LYS A 65 -9.52 11.24 43.13
CA LYS A 65 -10.32 10.01 43.33
C LYS A 65 -9.82 8.82 42.53
N THR A 66 -9.13 9.05 41.41
CA THR A 66 -8.73 8.00 40.46
C THR A 66 -7.22 7.74 40.44
N GLY A 67 -6.42 8.66 40.97
CA GLY A 67 -4.96 8.67 40.83
C GLY A 67 -4.48 9.04 39.42
N ARG A 68 -5.37 9.48 38.52
CA ARG A 68 -5.08 9.71 37.10
C ARG A 68 -5.10 11.19 36.76
N PRO A 69 -4.06 11.74 36.10
CA PRO A 69 -3.96 13.15 35.78
C PRO A 69 -4.94 13.54 34.67
N PHE A 70 -5.55 14.72 34.81
CA PHE A 70 -6.45 15.29 33.80
C PHE A 70 -7.56 14.31 33.35
N CYS A 71 -8.22 13.60 34.27
CA CYS A 71 -9.37 12.73 33.95
C CYS A 71 -10.74 13.44 34.10
N GLY A 72 -10.73 14.74 34.46
CA GLY A 72 -11.92 15.57 34.63
C GLY A 72 -12.28 16.43 33.41
N ARG A 73 -13.02 17.53 33.64
CA ARG A 73 -13.42 18.46 32.57
C ARG A 73 -12.25 19.15 31.88
N ALA A 74 -11.24 19.56 32.66
CA ALA A 74 -10.00 20.10 32.11
C ALA A 74 -9.26 19.08 31.23
N GLY A 75 -9.38 17.79 31.56
CA GLY A 75 -8.88 16.69 30.75
C GLY A 75 -9.51 16.61 29.37
N LYS A 76 -10.83 16.70 29.29
CA LYS A 76 -11.54 16.72 28.00
C LYS A 76 -11.09 17.88 27.10
N VAL A 77 -10.85 19.04 27.70
CA VAL A 77 -10.30 20.21 26.96
C VAL A 77 -8.87 19.94 26.51
N LEU A 78 -8.02 19.36 27.37
CA LEU A 78 -6.67 18.96 26.98
C LEU A 78 -6.68 17.95 25.81
N ASP A 79 -7.56 16.95 25.87
CA ASP A 79 -7.68 15.94 24.81
C ASP A 79 -8.17 16.57 23.49
N GLU A 80 -9.09 17.56 23.54
CA GLU A 80 -9.49 18.37 22.37
C GLU A 80 -8.31 19.17 21.78
N LEU A 81 -7.51 19.81 22.65
CA LEU A 81 -6.35 20.59 22.24
C LEU A 81 -5.26 19.73 21.60
N LEU A 82 -4.97 18.56 22.19
CA LEU A 82 -4.03 17.57 21.62
C LEU A 82 -4.51 17.09 20.25
N ALA A 83 -5.79 16.72 20.13
CA ALA A 83 -6.37 16.28 18.87
C ALA A 83 -6.30 17.37 17.79
N SER A 84 -6.43 18.65 18.17
CA SER A 84 -6.34 19.78 17.22
C SER A 84 -4.98 19.91 16.53
N VAL A 85 -3.93 19.33 17.12
CA VAL A 85 -2.57 19.35 16.58
C VAL A 85 -2.06 17.97 16.15
N GLY A 86 -2.93 16.96 16.14
CA GLY A 86 -2.61 15.60 15.71
C GLY A 86 -1.76 14.81 16.71
N ILE A 87 -1.81 15.18 17.99
CA ILE A 87 -1.15 14.43 19.07
C ILE A 87 -2.22 13.64 19.82
N GLU A 88 -1.96 12.36 20.09
CA GLU A 88 -2.87 11.53 20.88
C GLU A 88 -2.47 11.51 22.37
N ARG A 89 -3.43 11.28 23.25
CA ARG A 89 -3.21 11.30 24.70
C ARG A 89 -2.18 10.24 25.16
N GLN A 90 -2.11 9.11 24.46
CA GLN A 90 -1.16 8.05 24.75
C GLN A 90 0.27 8.37 24.30
N ASP A 91 0.46 9.31 23.38
CA ASP A 91 1.78 9.68 22.83
C ASP A 91 2.54 10.65 23.76
N VAL A 92 1.88 11.19 24.77
CA VAL A 92 2.42 12.21 25.69
C VAL A 92 2.47 11.68 27.11
N TYR A 93 3.31 12.28 27.95
CA TYR A 93 3.31 12.01 29.39
C TYR A 93 2.70 13.20 30.13
N VAL A 94 1.72 12.98 31.00
CA VAL A 94 1.03 14.06 31.73
C VAL A 94 1.22 13.86 33.23
N THR A 95 1.60 14.92 33.94
CA THR A 95 1.75 14.93 35.40
C THR A 95 1.40 16.31 35.97
N ASN A 96 1.56 16.49 37.29
CA ASN A 96 1.39 17.76 37.99
C ASN A 96 2.65 18.09 38.82
N VAL A 97 2.88 19.37 39.15
CA VAL A 97 3.95 19.76 40.09
C VAL A 97 3.70 19.15 41.46
N VAL A 98 2.50 19.33 41.99
CA VAL A 98 2.07 18.73 43.26
C VAL A 98 1.30 17.45 42.96
N LYS A 99 1.58 16.37 43.68
CA LYS A 99 0.93 15.06 43.41
C LYS A 99 -0.34 14.86 44.22
N ASP A 100 -0.54 15.61 45.30
CA ASP A 100 -1.76 15.56 46.11
C ASP A 100 -2.63 16.78 45.91
N ARG A 101 -3.94 16.60 46.09
CA ARG A 101 -4.95 17.65 45.92
C ARG A 101 -4.93 18.63 47.10
N PRO A 102 -4.77 19.94 46.85
CA PRO A 102 -4.94 20.97 47.87
C PRO A 102 -6.40 21.07 48.37
N PRO A 103 -6.63 21.37 49.66
CA PRO A 103 -7.96 21.57 50.22
C PRO A 103 -8.76 22.63 49.44
N GLY A 104 -10.02 22.32 49.13
CA GLY A 104 -10.89 23.28 48.43
C GLY A 104 -10.48 23.63 47.00
N ASN A 105 -9.63 22.83 46.35
CA ASN A 105 -9.12 23.11 44.99
C ASN A 105 -8.31 24.41 44.91
N ARG A 106 -7.69 24.84 46.02
CA ARG A 106 -6.85 26.03 46.00
C ARG A 106 -5.56 25.80 45.21
N ASP A 107 -4.89 26.90 44.92
CA ASP A 107 -3.54 26.90 44.39
C ASP A 107 -2.54 26.23 45.36
N PRO A 108 -1.52 25.52 44.84
CA PRO A 108 -0.49 24.89 45.67
C PRO A 108 0.43 25.93 46.33
N PHE A 109 0.85 25.66 47.57
CA PHE A 109 1.80 26.49 48.29
C PHE A 109 3.26 26.12 47.98
N PRO A 110 4.23 27.04 48.19
CA PRO A 110 5.64 26.78 47.87
C PRO A 110 6.26 25.58 48.59
N ASP A 111 5.88 25.33 49.84
CA ASP A 111 6.32 24.16 50.62
C ASP A 111 5.73 22.85 50.07
N GLU A 112 4.48 22.88 49.59
CA GLU A 112 3.84 21.77 48.89
C GLU A 112 4.53 21.48 47.55
N ILE A 113 4.91 22.51 46.79
CA ILE A 113 5.68 22.32 45.55
C ILE A 113 7.06 21.71 45.88
N SER A 114 7.75 22.28 46.88
CA SER A 114 9.11 21.88 47.24
C SER A 114 9.20 20.42 47.66
N ILE A 115 8.18 19.87 48.32
CA ILE A 115 8.20 18.46 48.74
C ILE A 115 7.99 17.48 47.58
N TYR A 116 7.29 17.88 46.51
CA TYR A 116 7.09 17.03 45.32
C TYR A 116 8.11 17.26 44.20
N ALA A 117 8.80 18.40 44.22
CA ALA A 117 9.80 18.79 43.23
C ALA A 117 10.82 17.69 42.89
N PRO A 118 11.46 16.99 43.87
CA PRO A 118 12.42 15.93 43.56
C PRO A 118 11.83 14.76 42.76
N PHE A 119 10.54 14.45 42.94
CA PHE A 119 9.87 13.39 42.19
C PHE A 119 9.55 13.84 40.76
N LEU A 120 9.14 15.10 40.58
CA LEU A 120 8.92 15.65 39.24
C LEU A 120 10.23 15.71 38.45
N ASP A 121 11.33 16.16 39.06
CA ASP A 121 12.64 16.20 38.41
C ASP A 121 13.08 14.81 37.95
N ARG A 122 12.94 13.80 38.83
CA ARG A 122 13.22 12.40 38.45
C ARG A 122 12.32 11.91 37.32
N GLN A 123 11.04 12.29 37.29
CA GLN A 123 10.17 11.94 36.17
C GLN A 123 10.68 12.56 34.87
N ILE A 124 11.08 13.83 34.86
CA ILE A 124 11.66 14.49 33.67
C ILE A 124 12.95 13.76 33.24
N GLU A 125 13.82 13.40 34.17
CA GLU A 125 15.08 12.68 33.90
C GLU A 125 14.86 11.25 33.35
N ILE A 126 13.80 10.57 33.79
CA ILE A 126 13.46 9.22 33.31
C ILE A 126 12.81 9.26 31.92
N ILE A 127 11.85 10.17 31.73
CA ILE A 127 11.10 10.32 30.47
C ILE A 127 12.02 10.89 29.37
N LYS A 128 12.89 11.86 29.72
CA LYS A 128 13.74 12.62 28.81
C LYS A 128 12.96 13.24 27.64
N PRO A 129 11.93 14.07 27.92
CA PRO A 129 11.11 14.66 26.87
C PRO A 129 11.92 15.66 26.03
N LYS A 130 11.61 15.78 24.74
CA LYS A 130 12.14 16.86 23.88
C LYS A 130 11.45 18.19 24.18
N VAL A 131 10.20 18.15 24.63
CA VAL A 131 9.38 19.31 24.95
C VAL A 131 8.72 19.13 26.31
N VAL A 132 8.88 20.12 27.19
CA VAL A 132 8.12 20.24 28.44
C VAL A 132 7.11 21.38 28.28
N ALA A 133 5.83 21.04 28.30
CA ALA A 133 4.72 21.97 28.18
C ALA A 133 4.01 22.15 29.54
N THR A 134 4.18 23.30 30.18
CA THR A 134 3.53 23.54 31.48
C THR A 134 2.12 24.08 31.30
N LEU A 135 1.17 23.56 32.06
CA LEU A 135 -0.22 23.97 32.06
C LEU A 135 -0.48 24.79 33.33
N GLY A 136 -0.50 26.11 33.22
CA GLY A 136 -0.71 27.01 34.36
C GLY A 136 0.55 27.71 34.88
N ARG A 137 0.36 28.63 35.83
CA ARG A 137 1.40 29.55 36.30
C ARG A 137 2.37 28.89 37.28
N PHE A 138 1.91 27.99 38.14
CA PHE A 138 2.78 27.37 39.16
C PHE A 138 3.74 26.36 38.54
N SER A 139 3.25 25.58 37.57
CA SER A 139 4.10 24.67 36.78
C SER A 139 5.10 25.44 35.92
N MET A 140 4.66 26.52 35.27
CA MET A 140 5.56 27.44 34.57
C MET A 140 6.66 27.97 35.48
N GLN A 141 6.30 28.56 36.64
CA GLN A 141 7.26 29.14 37.58
C GLN A 141 8.26 28.11 38.11
N TYR A 142 7.79 26.90 38.42
CA TYR A 142 8.67 25.80 38.85
C TYR A 142 9.74 25.50 37.81
N VAL A 143 9.34 25.25 36.55
CA VAL A 143 10.28 24.89 35.47
C VAL A 143 11.22 26.05 35.17
N MET A 144 10.73 27.29 35.13
CA MET A 144 11.58 28.45 34.87
C MET A 144 12.68 28.62 35.93
N ASN A 145 12.33 28.51 37.21
CA ASN A 145 13.28 28.64 38.31
C ASN A 145 14.26 27.46 38.33
N ARG A 146 13.78 26.23 38.11
CA ARG A 146 14.61 25.01 38.18
C ARG A 146 15.70 24.97 37.12
N TYR A 147 15.42 25.54 35.94
CA TYR A 147 16.30 25.50 34.77
C TYR A 147 16.91 26.88 34.44
N GLY A 148 16.83 27.85 35.35
CA GLY A 148 17.53 29.14 35.23
C GLY A 148 17.12 29.96 34.01
N LEU A 149 15.84 29.94 33.64
CA LEU A 149 15.35 30.69 32.49
C LEU A 149 15.14 32.17 32.88
N GLU A 150 16.00 33.07 32.39
CA GLU A 150 16.09 34.51 32.72
C GLU A 150 14.84 35.36 32.33
N TRP A 151 13.67 35.05 32.89
CA TRP A 151 12.41 35.77 32.69
C TRP A 151 11.53 35.79 33.96
N GLU A 152 12.15 35.69 35.15
CA GLU A 152 11.53 35.35 36.45
C GLU A 152 10.36 36.23 36.95
N LEU A 153 9.89 37.23 36.21
CA LEU A 153 8.81 38.13 36.64
C LEU A 153 7.69 38.34 35.60
N ALA A 154 7.78 37.75 34.41
CA ALA A 154 6.74 37.92 33.41
C ALA A 154 5.52 37.02 33.70
N PRO A 155 4.29 37.56 33.66
CA PRO A 155 3.09 36.76 33.89
C PRO A 155 2.85 35.79 32.72
N ILE A 156 2.13 34.69 32.99
CA ILE A 156 1.79 33.69 31.97
C ILE A 156 1.07 34.31 30.75
N SER A 157 0.33 35.42 30.96
CA SER A 157 -0.33 36.17 29.89
C SER A 157 0.60 36.80 28.87
N VAL A 158 1.89 36.93 29.19
CA VAL A 158 2.93 37.42 28.27
C VAL A 158 3.77 36.27 27.73
N LEU A 159 3.87 35.17 28.47
CA LEU A 159 4.78 34.07 28.16
C LEU A 159 4.14 32.93 27.37
N HIS A 160 2.82 32.74 27.47
CA HIS A 160 2.14 31.60 26.84
C HIS A 160 2.42 31.51 25.33
N GLY A 161 2.54 30.29 24.83
CA GLY A 161 2.81 30.02 23.40
C GLY A 161 4.24 30.35 22.94
N LYS A 162 5.11 30.89 23.80
CA LYS A 162 6.53 31.11 23.46
C LYS A 162 7.36 29.85 23.69
N VAL A 163 8.46 29.73 22.96
CA VAL A 163 9.42 28.63 23.10
C VAL A 163 10.69 29.12 23.78
N PHE A 164 11.06 28.45 24.87
CA PHE A 164 12.32 28.63 25.56
C PHE A 164 13.17 27.38 25.39
N SER A 165 14.48 27.52 25.51
CA SER A 165 15.41 26.40 25.37
C SER A 165 16.17 26.20 26.67
N THR A 166 16.18 24.97 27.18
CA THR A 166 17.16 24.51 28.18
C THR A 166 18.23 23.69 27.46
N ASN A 167 19.22 23.18 28.22
CA ASN A 167 20.19 22.24 27.67
C ASN A 167 19.56 20.87 27.35
N ASP A 168 18.45 20.53 28.01
CA ASP A 168 17.85 19.20 27.98
C ASP A 168 16.59 19.12 27.11
N PHE A 169 15.80 20.19 27.04
CA PHE A 169 14.51 20.21 26.34
C PHE A 169 14.07 21.62 25.90
N LYS A 170 13.04 21.69 25.05
CA LYS A 170 12.31 22.92 24.77
C LYS A 170 11.19 23.11 25.79
N PHE A 171 11.08 24.31 26.35
CA PHE A 171 10.06 24.66 27.33
C PHE A 171 8.98 25.53 26.70
N VAL A 172 7.71 25.18 26.90
CA VAL A 172 6.55 25.92 26.38
C VAL A 172 5.53 26.15 27.50
N PRO A 173 5.38 27.38 28.03
CA PRO A 173 4.30 27.69 28.95
C PRO A 173 2.97 27.83 28.21
N LEU A 174 1.90 27.25 28.79
CA LEU A 174 0.55 27.25 28.24
C LEU A 174 -0.45 27.55 29.36
N TYR A 175 -1.60 28.16 29.03
CA TYR A 175 -2.67 28.30 30.01
C TYR A 175 -3.19 26.93 30.48
N HIS A 176 -3.66 26.87 31.72
CA HIS A 176 -4.28 25.67 32.24
C HIS A 176 -5.61 25.40 31.49
N PRO A 177 -5.88 24.18 30.98
CA PRO A 177 -7.09 23.86 30.21
C PRO A 177 -8.41 24.18 30.92
N ALA A 178 -8.40 24.17 32.27
CA ALA A 178 -9.55 24.55 33.08
C ALA A 178 -10.04 25.99 32.81
N ALA A 179 -9.15 26.90 32.41
CA ALA A 179 -9.50 28.30 32.14
C ALA A 179 -10.41 28.45 30.90
N ALA A 180 -10.37 27.49 29.97
CA ALA A 180 -11.15 27.51 28.74
C ALA A 180 -12.53 26.82 28.85
N ILE A 181 -12.82 26.12 29.96
CA ILE A 181 -14.10 25.39 30.16
C ILE A 181 -15.33 26.30 29.97
N TYR A 182 -15.20 27.57 30.33
CA TYR A 182 -16.29 28.56 30.26
C TYR A 182 -15.93 29.80 29.42
N ASN A 183 -14.78 29.78 28.72
CA ASN A 183 -14.28 30.92 27.96
C ASN A 183 -13.85 30.46 26.57
N GLN A 184 -14.75 30.62 25.60
CA GLN A 184 -14.53 30.20 24.22
C GLN A 184 -13.40 30.97 23.53
N HIS A 185 -13.19 32.25 23.88
CA HIS A 185 -12.08 33.02 23.33
C HIS A 185 -10.73 32.45 23.77
N LEU A 186 -10.62 32.05 25.04
CA LEU A 186 -9.39 31.44 25.56
C LEU A 186 -9.16 30.03 25.00
N LEU A 187 -10.21 29.29 24.63
CA LEU A 187 -10.07 28.01 23.94
C LEU A 187 -9.40 28.19 22.56
N GLU A 188 -9.78 29.23 21.81
CA GLU A 188 -9.15 29.55 20.53
C GLU A 188 -7.68 29.97 20.71
N THR A 189 -7.37 30.78 21.72
CA THR A 189 -5.97 31.11 22.07
C THR A 189 -5.16 29.86 22.39
N LEU A 190 -5.70 28.94 23.19
CA LEU A 190 -5.05 27.67 23.50
C LEU A 190 -4.85 26.80 22.27
N LYS A 191 -5.81 26.74 21.35
CA LYS A 191 -5.65 26.03 20.07
C LYS A 191 -4.48 26.60 19.27
N GLU A 192 -4.32 27.92 19.25
CA GLU A 192 -3.19 28.57 18.59
C GLU A 192 -1.86 28.25 19.29
N ASP A 193 -1.81 28.36 20.62
CA ASP A 193 -0.60 28.03 21.40
C ASP A 193 -0.18 26.56 21.22
N PHE A 194 -1.15 25.63 21.15
CA PHE A 194 -0.86 24.21 20.95
C PHE A 194 -0.23 23.94 19.58
N LYS A 195 -0.50 24.75 18.55
CA LYS A 195 0.18 24.60 17.23
C LYS A 195 1.69 24.74 17.35
N VAL A 196 2.19 25.48 18.34
CA VAL A 196 3.62 25.59 18.63
C VAL A 196 4.20 24.22 18.97
N LEU A 197 3.49 23.39 19.74
CA LEU A 197 3.92 22.03 20.04
C LEU A 197 4.11 21.20 18.76
N LYS A 198 3.20 21.33 17.79
CA LYS A 198 3.35 20.66 16.49
C LYS A 198 4.65 21.02 15.76
N THR A 199 5.11 22.26 15.91
CA THR A 199 6.38 22.70 15.31
C THR A 199 7.61 22.14 16.02
N LEU A 200 7.47 21.78 17.31
CA LEU A 200 8.58 21.28 18.14
C LEU A 200 8.66 19.75 18.16
N VAL A 201 7.56 19.08 17.84
CA VAL A 201 7.38 17.63 17.89
C VAL A 201 7.12 17.10 16.48
N HIS A 202 7.69 17.76 15.47
CA HIS A 202 7.47 17.36 14.09
C HIS A 202 8.13 16.02 13.83
N PHE A 203 7.36 14.94 14.00
CA PHE A 203 7.71 13.66 13.44
C PHE A 203 7.73 13.82 11.91
N MET A 204 8.84 13.41 11.32
CA MET A 204 9.07 13.57 9.88
C MET A 204 7.94 12.87 9.11
N GLN A 205 7.23 13.64 8.28
CA GLN A 205 6.14 13.10 7.47
C GLN A 205 6.70 12.28 6.31
N SER A 206 5.91 11.32 5.80
CA SER A 206 6.33 10.46 4.69
C SER A 206 6.79 11.24 3.45
N GLU A 207 6.15 12.38 3.15
CA GLU A 207 6.55 13.27 2.05
C GLU A 207 7.94 13.88 2.26
N GLU A 208 8.23 14.32 3.49
CA GLU A 208 9.53 14.89 3.84
C GLU A 208 10.64 13.84 3.75
N ILE A 209 10.38 12.60 4.20
CA ILE A 209 11.34 11.49 4.12
C ILE A 209 11.71 11.20 2.66
N ARG A 210 10.73 11.05 1.75
CA ARG A 210 10.99 10.87 0.31
C ARG A 210 11.88 11.99 -0.23
N ARG A 211 11.54 13.25 0.07
CA ARG A 211 12.28 14.43 -0.40
C ARG A 211 13.71 14.45 0.13
N LYS A 212 13.91 14.19 1.43
CA LYS A 212 15.25 14.15 2.04
C LYS A 212 16.11 13.06 1.42
N PHE A 213 15.57 11.86 1.21
CA PHE A 213 16.28 10.78 0.54
C PHE A 213 16.73 11.16 -0.87
N LEU A 214 15.81 11.66 -1.70
CA LEU A 214 16.15 12.02 -3.08
C LEU A 214 17.14 13.18 -3.13
N ASN A 215 16.99 14.20 -2.27
CA ASN A 215 17.95 15.30 -2.22
C ASN A 215 19.33 14.84 -1.74
N PHE A 216 19.40 13.98 -0.73
CA PHE A 216 20.64 13.44 -0.19
C PHE A 216 21.49 12.75 -1.27
N PHE A 217 20.85 11.94 -2.13
CA PHE A 217 21.54 11.27 -3.23
C PHE A 217 21.79 12.19 -4.42
N LYS A 218 20.88 13.13 -4.70
CA LYS A 218 21.10 14.14 -5.75
C LYS A 218 22.34 14.99 -5.47
N GLU A 219 22.56 15.39 -4.22
CA GLU A 219 23.75 16.13 -3.79
C GLU A 219 25.05 15.31 -3.91
N ARG A 220 24.95 13.98 -4.02
CA ARG A 220 26.06 13.04 -4.20
C ARG A 220 26.24 12.60 -5.66
N GLY A 221 25.57 13.28 -6.60
CA GLY A 221 25.75 13.04 -8.04
C GLY A 221 24.86 11.93 -8.63
N HIS A 222 23.87 11.44 -7.87
CA HIS A 222 22.87 10.52 -8.41
C HIS A 222 21.83 11.26 -9.24
N THR A 223 21.49 10.72 -10.41
CA THR A 223 20.35 11.19 -11.19
C THR A 223 19.05 10.68 -10.57
N ILE A 224 18.10 11.57 -10.31
CA ILE A 224 16.79 11.20 -9.77
C ILE A 224 15.90 10.69 -10.89
N VAL A 225 15.49 9.42 -10.78
CA VAL A 225 14.67 8.72 -11.77
C VAL A 225 13.26 8.54 -11.21
N PRO A 226 12.19 8.83 -11.99
CA PRO A 226 10.82 8.61 -11.54
C PRO A 226 10.52 7.12 -11.32
N SER A 227 9.53 6.82 -10.49
CA SER A 227 9.01 5.46 -10.34
C SER A 227 8.53 4.91 -11.68
N SER A 228 8.94 3.70 -12.05
CA SER A 228 8.33 2.95 -13.16
C SER A 228 6.92 2.49 -12.78
N SER A 229 6.15 2.09 -13.79
CA SER A 229 4.84 1.45 -13.61
C SER A 229 4.94 0.18 -12.76
N LEU A 230 3.89 -0.11 -11.99
CA LEU A 230 3.66 -1.41 -11.35
C LEU A 230 3.46 -2.53 -12.37
N VAL A 231 3.08 -2.19 -13.61
CA VAL A 231 2.96 -3.14 -14.73
C VAL A 231 4.28 -3.11 -15.52
N PRO A 232 5.14 -4.13 -15.38
CA PRO A 232 6.42 -4.16 -16.09
C PRO A 232 6.17 -4.36 -17.59
N GLU A 233 6.66 -3.43 -18.41
CA GLU A 233 6.52 -3.49 -19.88
C GLU A 233 7.47 -4.50 -20.52
N SER A 234 8.65 -4.69 -19.92
CA SER A 234 9.78 -5.42 -20.51
C SER A 234 10.05 -6.80 -19.91
N ASP A 235 9.33 -7.21 -18.87
CA ASP A 235 9.55 -8.47 -18.16
C ASP A 235 8.26 -9.29 -18.03
N PRO A 236 8.02 -10.28 -18.91
CA PRO A 236 6.81 -11.11 -18.87
C PRO A 236 6.85 -12.19 -17.77
N SER A 237 7.98 -12.37 -17.07
CA SER A 237 8.13 -13.40 -16.03
C SER A 237 7.49 -13.02 -14.70
N VAL A 238 7.16 -11.74 -14.52
CA VAL A 238 6.59 -11.19 -13.29
C VAL A 238 5.31 -10.42 -13.55
N LEU A 239 4.33 -10.58 -12.65
CA LEU A 239 3.05 -9.88 -12.76
C LEU A 239 3.17 -8.41 -12.40
N PHE A 240 3.96 -8.06 -11.39
CA PHE A 240 4.13 -6.68 -10.94
C PHE A 240 5.60 -6.35 -10.74
N THR A 241 5.90 -5.05 -10.72
CA THR A 241 7.18 -4.54 -10.23
C THR A 241 7.27 -4.81 -8.73
N THR A 242 8.26 -5.61 -8.30
CA THR A 242 8.38 -6.08 -6.91
C THR A 242 9.53 -5.42 -6.13
N ALA A 243 10.44 -4.73 -6.83
CA ALA A 243 11.61 -4.07 -6.26
C ALA A 243 12.07 -2.86 -7.10
N GLY A 244 12.78 -1.94 -6.44
CA GLY A 244 13.36 -0.74 -7.04
C GLY A 244 14.30 -1.00 -8.21
N MET A 245 15.17 -2.01 -8.09
CA MET A 245 16.15 -2.35 -9.12
C MET A 245 15.57 -2.82 -10.45
N GLN A 246 14.31 -3.24 -10.50
CA GLN A 246 13.73 -3.91 -11.67
C GLN A 246 13.78 -3.07 -12.93
N GLN A 247 13.57 -1.75 -12.82
CA GLN A 247 13.72 -0.81 -13.93
C GLN A 247 15.16 -0.61 -14.40
N PHE A 248 16.14 -1.06 -13.60
CA PHE A 248 17.57 -0.86 -13.85
C PHE A 248 18.32 -2.14 -14.25
N LYS A 249 17.66 -3.30 -14.33
CA LYS A 249 18.25 -4.57 -14.78
C LYS A 249 19.19 -4.43 -16.00
N PRO A 250 18.81 -3.74 -17.09
CA PRO A 250 19.63 -3.72 -18.31
C PRO A 250 20.99 -3.04 -18.12
N TYR A 251 21.12 -2.13 -17.15
CA TYR A 251 22.37 -1.40 -16.90
C TYR A 251 23.40 -2.25 -16.16
N TYR A 252 22.98 -3.08 -15.20
CA TYR A 252 23.86 -4.06 -14.55
C TYR A 252 24.39 -5.12 -15.54
N LEU A 253 23.66 -5.35 -16.64
CA LEU A 253 24.04 -6.29 -17.69
C LEU A 253 24.87 -5.65 -18.82
N GLY A 254 25.12 -4.33 -18.75
CA GLY A 254 25.79 -3.59 -19.82
C GLY A 254 25.02 -3.53 -21.14
N ILE A 255 23.72 -3.88 -21.13
CA ILE A 255 22.84 -3.81 -22.31
C ILE A 255 22.50 -2.35 -22.63
N LYS A 256 22.36 -1.53 -21.59
CA LYS A 256 22.15 -0.08 -21.67
C LYS A 256 23.28 0.66 -20.96
N ASP A 257 23.54 1.89 -21.40
CA ASP A 257 24.55 2.76 -20.83
C ASP A 257 23.89 3.83 -19.93
N PRO A 258 24.14 3.81 -18.62
CA PRO A 258 23.52 4.75 -17.68
C PRO A 258 24.04 6.18 -17.86
N VAL A 259 25.27 6.36 -18.36
CA VAL A 259 25.82 7.70 -18.63
C VAL A 259 25.10 8.32 -19.82
N VAL A 260 24.78 7.53 -20.85
CA VAL A 260 24.00 7.99 -22.00
C VAL A 260 22.55 8.29 -21.61
N ASP A 261 21.91 7.38 -20.88
CA ASP A 261 20.47 7.47 -20.59
C ASP A 261 20.15 8.45 -19.44
N PHE A 262 21.05 8.58 -18.45
CA PHE A 262 20.82 9.36 -17.22
C PHE A 262 21.85 10.45 -16.94
N GLY A 263 22.95 10.51 -17.71
CA GLY A 263 24.05 11.45 -17.46
C GLY A 263 24.90 11.11 -16.22
N SER A 264 24.70 9.95 -15.60
CA SER A 264 25.41 9.48 -14.41
C SER A 264 25.41 7.95 -14.35
N GLN A 265 26.46 7.36 -13.76
CA GLN A 265 26.49 5.93 -13.43
C GLN A 265 25.64 5.60 -12.20
N ASN A 266 25.10 6.62 -11.54
CA ASN A 266 24.41 6.49 -10.27
C ASN A 266 23.00 7.08 -10.38
N THR A 267 22.00 6.37 -9.86
CA THR A 267 20.61 6.84 -9.86
C THR A 267 19.97 6.66 -8.50
N ALA A 268 18.91 7.44 -8.22
CA ALA A 268 18.07 7.20 -7.05
C ALA A 268 16.59 7.36 -7.43
N SER A 269 15.73 6.58 -6.80
CA SER A 269 14.29 6.58 -7.06
C SER A 269 13.48 6.19 -5.83
N VAL A 270 12.19 6.54 -5.83
CA VAL A 270 11.19 5.97 -4.91
C VAL A 270 10.24 5.13 -5.76
N GLN A 271 10.43 3.81 -5.75
CA GLN A 271 9.71 2.89 -6.63
C GLN A 271 8.48 2.30 -5.96
N LYS A 272 7.31 2.46 -6.59
CA LYS A 272 6.10 1.70 -6.26
C LYS A 272 6.34 0.20 -6.46
N SER A 273 6.04 -0.61 -5.45
CA SER A 273 6.21 -2.06 -5.51
C SER A 273 4.96 -2.80 -5.03
N VAL A 274 4.65 -3.93 -5.66
CA VAL A 274 3.58 -4.84 -5.22
C VAL A 274 4.16 -6.24 -4.99
N ARG A 275 3.92 -6.80 -3.79
CA ARG A 275 4.31 -8.18 -3.45
C ARG A 275 3.07 -9.03 -3.21
N THR A 276 2.89 -10.04 -4.06
CA THR A 276 1.76 -10.98 -3.95
C THR A 276 2.03 -12.14 -2.99
N SER A 277 3.29 -12.38 -2.64
CA SER A 277 3.70 -13.38 -1.64
C SER A 277 3.18 -13.04 -0.25
N ASP A 278 3.12 -11.74 0.06
CA ASP A 278 2.92 -11.24 1.43
C ASP A 278 1.43 -11.00 1.74
N ILE A 279 0.52 -11.38 0.82
CA ILE A 279 -0.92 -11.12 0.90
C ILE A 279 -1.53 -11.75 2.17
N ASP A 280 -1.02 -12.90 2.60
CA ASP A 280 -1.62 -13.67 3.70
C ASP A 280 -1.12 -13.20 5.07
N GLU A 281 0.09 -12.64 5.12
CA GLU A 281 0.74 -11.99 6.26
C GLU A 281 0.13 -10.61 6.57
N VAL A 282 -0.35 -9.90 5.55
CA VAL A 282 -1.00 -8.59 5.74
C VAL A 282 -2.10 -8.65 6.81
N GLY A 283 -2.04 -7.68 7.72
CA GLY A 283 -2.89 -7.59 8.91
C GLY A 283 -2.09 -7.61 10.22
N ASP A 284 -0.81 -7.97 10.15
CA ASP A 284 0.15 -7.75 11.23
C ASP A 284 0.64 -6.30 11.30
N GLU A 285 1.68 -6.02 12.07
CA GLU A 285 2.20 -4.68 12.30
C GLU A 285 3.07 -4.11 11.14
N ARG A 286 3.50 -4.94 10.18
CA ARG A 286 4.68 -4.65 9.33
C ARG A 286 4.55 -5.01 7.84
N HIS A 287 3.66 -5.93 7.46
CA HIS A 287 3.53 -6.40 6.07
C HIS A 287 2.48 -5.61 5.29
N LEU A 288 2.81 -5.36 4.01
CA LEU A 288 1.96 -4.68 3.04
C LEU A 288 2.00 -5.42 1.70
N THR A 289 0.91 -5.36 0.96
CA THR A 289 0.89 -5.81 -0.44
C THR A 289 1.46 -4.75 -1.38
N PHE A 290 1.31 -3.47 -1.02
CA PHE A 290 1.90 -2.33 -1.72
C PHE A 290 2.76 -1.49 -0.78
N PHE A 291 3.95 -1.12 -1.24
CA PHE A 291 4.84 -0.23 -0.52
C PHE A 291 5.73 0.55 -1.49
N GLU A 292 6.32 1.64 -0.98
CA GLU A 292 7.28 2.44 -1.73
C GLU A 292 8.70 2.07 -1.30
N MET A 293 9.53 1.70 -2.26
CA MET A 293 10.92 1.32 -2.04
C MET A 293 11.85 2.48 -2.43
N LEU A 294 12.45 3.12 -1.44
CA LEU A 294 13.51 4.10 -1.64
C LEU A 294 14.78 3.35 -2.01
N GLY A 295 15.44 3.73 -3.08
CA GLY A 295 16.65 3.06 -3.51
C GLY A 295 17.62 3.98 -4.21
N ASN A 296 18.91 3.79 -3.93
CA ASN A 296 20.03 4.31 -4.71
C ASN A 296 20.74 3.16 -5.41
N PHE A 297 21.14 3.39 -6.65
CA PHE A 297 21.68 2.38 -7.54
C PHE A 297 22.99 2.87 -8.15
N SER A 298 23.96 1.97 -8.28
CA SER A 298 25.26 2.23 -8.91
C SER A 298 25.53 1.15 -9.95
N PHE A 299 25.85 1.57 -11.17
CA PHE A 299 26.21 0.68 -12.27
C PHE A 299 27.72 0.77 -12.53
N GLY A 300 28.51 0.52 -11.47
CA GLY A 300 29.97 0.66 -11.48
C GLY A 300 30.49 2.08 -11.19
N GLY A 301 29.66 2.97 -10.63
CA GLY A 301 30.09 4.33 -10.25
C GLY A 301 30.72 4.42 -8.85
N TYR A 302 30.27 3.59 -7.91
CA TYR A 302 30.85 3.38 -6.58
C TYR A 302 30.54 1.97 -6.06
N TRP A 303 31.22 1.56 -4.98
CA TRP A 303 31.13 0.20 -4.43
C TRP A 303 30.76 0.18 -2.93
N LYS A 304 31.09 -0.91 -2.23
CA LYS A 304 30.67 -1.19 -0.85
C LYS A 304 31.00 -0.06 0.12
N GLU A 305 32.22 0.50 0.05
CA GLU A 305 32.66 1.52 1.01
C GLU A 305 31.76 2.76 0.96
N GLU A 306 31.56 3.33 -0.23
CA GLU A 306 30.69 4.49 -0.38
C GLU A 306 29.23 4.15 -0.11
N ALA A 307 28.75 2.98 -0.54
CA ALA A 307 27.37 2.55 -0.30
C ALA A 307 27.06 2.49 1.20
N ILE A 308 27.91 1.83 1.98
CA ILE A 308 27.77 1.70 3.43
C ILE A 308 27.92 3.07 4.10
N ARG A 309 28.88 3.90 3.66
CA ARG A 309 29.06 5.26 4.19
C ARG A 309 27.84 6.14 3.96
N TYR A 310 27.24 6.12 2.77
CA TYR A 310 26.02 6.85 2.47
C TYR A 310 24.84 6.36 3.30
N ALA A 311 24.71 5.04 3.46
CA ALA A 311 23.63 4.46 4.25
C ALA A 311 23.74 4.86 5.73
N HIS A 312 24.93 4.70 6.32
CA HIS A 312 25.22 5.12 7.68
C HIS A 312 24.96 6.63 7.87
N GLU A 313 25.46 7.47 6.97
CA GLU A 313 25.30 8.92 7.06
C GLU A 313 23.82 9.33 6.97
N PHE A 314 23.06 8.75 6.05
CA PHE A 314 21.64 9.06 5.93
C PHE A 314 20.86 8.66 7.19
N VAL A 315 21.08 7.45 7.72
CA VAL A 315 20.37 6.97 8.92
C VAL A 315 20.76 7.78 10.16
N THR A 316 22.05 7.99 10.40
CA THR A 316 22.53 8.63 11.65
C THR A 316 22.47 10.15 11.61
N ARG A 317 22.74 10.79 10.47
CA ARG A 317 22.79 12.27 10.38
C ARG A 317 21.50 12.87 9.86
N GLU A 318 20.98 12.37 8.74
CA GLU A 318 19.78 12.96 8.11
C GLU A 318 18.50 12.58 8.85
N MET A 319 18.39 11.30 9.22
CA MET A 319 17.23 10.73 9.92
C MET A 319 17.39 10.81 11.46
N LYS A 320 18.61 11.00 11.97
CA LYS A 320 18.94 11.07 13.41
C LYS A 320 18.47 9.84 14.18
N LEU A 321 18.71 8.67 13.59
CA LEU A 321 18.41 7.37 14.18
C LEU A 321 19.70 6.67 14.61
N ASP A 322 19.64 5.98 15.74
CA ASP A 322 20.70 5.09 16.20
C ASP A 322 20.51 3.72 15.56
N ILE A 323 21.58 3.14 15.00
CA ILE A 323 21.56 1.80 14.43
C ILE A 323 21.77 0.78 15.54
N ASP A 324 20.86 -0.19 15.69
CA ASP A 324 20.99 -1.24 16.70
C ASP A 324 22.12 -2.20 16.34
N TYR A 325 22.06 -2.71 15.11
CA TYR A 325 23.03 -3.63 14.53
C TYR A 325 22.88 -3.66 13.01
N VAL A 326 23.88 -4.21 12.35
CA VAL A 326 23.86 -4.52 10.92
C VAL A 326 24.09 -6.01 10.71
N THR A 327 23.63 -6.55 9.59
CA THR A 327 23.87 -7.93 9.20
C THR A 327 24.74 -7.99 7.96
N VAL A 328 25.55 -9.05 7.83
CA VAL A 328 26.36 -9.34 6.64
C VAL A 328 26.25 -10.83 6.31
N PHE A 329 26.55 -11.19 5.06
CA PHE A 329 26.47 -12.56 4.59
C PHE A 329 27.59 -13.45 5.15
N GLU A 330 27.24 -14.58 5.76
CA GLU A 330 28.18 -15.48 6.43
C GLU A 330 28.94 -16.44 5.49
N GLY A 331 28.52 -16.53 4.22
CA GLY A 331 29.08 -17.43 3.22
C GLY A 331 28.34 -18.77 3.16
N GLU A 332 27.79 -19.09 2.00
CA GLU A 332 27.01 -20.32 1.76
C GLU A 332 27.00 -20.67 0.27
N ASP A 333 26.84 -21.95 -0.08
CA ASP A 333 26.66 -22.43 -1.46
C ASP A 333 27.72 -21.95 -2.48
N GLY A 334 28.99 -21.89 -2.04
CA GLY A 334 30.09 -21.47 -2.90
C GLY A 334 30.22 -19.95 -3.10
N VAL A 335 29.39 -19.15 -2.41
CA VAL A 335 29.58 -17.70 -2.29
C VAL A 335 30.34 -17.42 -0.99
N PRO A 336 31.45 -16.67 -1.03
CA PRO A 336 32.25 -16.40 0.17
C PRO A 336 31.53 -15.47 1.15
N GLU A 337 31.97 -15.55 2.40
CA GLU A 337 31.62 -14.62 3.48
C GLU A 337 31.95 -13.16 3.11
N ASP A 338 31.05 -12.22 3.41
CA ASP A 338 31.24 -10.80 3.11
C ASP A 338 32.00 -10.05 4.21
N ARG A 339 33.29 -10.39 4.34
CA ARG A 339 34.20 -9.77 5.32
C ARG A 339 34.48 -8.30 5.05
N GLU A 340 34.45 -7.90 3.78
CA GLU A 340 34.73 -6.53 3.36
C GLU A 340 33.69 -5.56 3.94
N SER A 341 32.40 -5.89 3.83
CA SER A 341 31.34 -5.06 4.43
C SER A 341 31.44 -5.00 5.96
N GLU A 342 31.78 -6.12 6.62
CA GLU A 342 32.01 -6.15 8.07
C GLU A 342 33.12 -5.17 8.50
N GLU A 343 34.25 -5.18 7.78
CA GLU A 343 35.38 -4.30 8.05
C GLU A 343 35.02 -2.82 7.82
N ILE A 344 34.29 -2.52 6.74
CA ILE A 344 33.84 -1.16 6.42
C ILE A 344 32.89 -0.62 7.50
N TRP A 345 31.92 -1.42 7.95
CA TRP A 345 31.00 -1.02 9.02
C TRP A 345 31.75 -0.67 10.30
N LYS A 346 32.69 -1.53 10.73
CA LYS A 346 33.52 -1.31 11.93
C LYS A 346 34.48 -0.12 11.79
N LEU A 347 34.90 0.19 10.57
CA LEU A 347 35.72 1.38 10.31
C LEU A 347 34.90 2.66 10.46
N ILE A 348 33.64 2.66 10.03
CA ILE A 348 32.76 3.83 10.07
C ILE A 348 32.23 4.06 11.50
N ASP A 349 31.80 3.00 12.18
CA ASP A 349 31.38 3.02 13.58
C ASP A 349 32.00 1.83 14.33
N PRO A 350 33.07 2.05 15.12
CA PRO A 350 33.72 0.99 15.88
C PRO A 350 32.83 0.28 16.92
N ASN A 351 31.69 0.88 17.29
CA ASN A 351 30.77 0.30 18.27
C ASN A 351 29.61 -0.47 17.63
N ILE A 352 29.50 -0.46 16.30
CA ILE A 352 28.38 -1.12 15.62
C ILE A 352 28.42 -2.64 15.84
N GLU A 353 27.29 -3.22 16.25
CA GLU A 353 27.15 -4.66 16.30
C GLU A 353 26.95 -5.20 14.88
N VAL A 354 27.84 -6.11 14.44
CA VAL A 354 27.73 -6.79 13.14
C VAL A 354 27.38 -8.26 13.36
N LYS A 355 26.25 -8.70 12.79
CA LYS A 355 25.77 -10.10 12.82
C LYS A 355 25.98 -10.75 11.46
N LYS A 356 26.16 -12.07 11.45
CA LYS A 356 26.35 -12.85 10.24
C LYS A 356 25.16 -13.79 10.07
N PHE A 357 24.49 -13.74 8.91
CA PHE A 357 23.41 -14.68 8.58
C PHE A 357 23.64 -15.33 7.21
N GLY A 358 22.95 -16.46 7.00
CA GLY A 358 23.02 -17.28 5.81
C GLY A 358 22.22 -16.72 4.63
N ARG A 359 22.06 -17.56 3.60
CA ARG A 359 21.49 -17.17 2.30
C ARG A 359 20.02 -16.74 2.36
N ALA A 360 19.27 -17.28 3.33
CA ALA A 360 17.85 -16.94 3.50
C ALA A 360 17.63 -15.46 3.85
N ASP A 361 18.57 -14.86 4.58
CA ASP A 361 18.45 -13.51 5.11
C ASP A 361 19.41 -12.54 4.38
N ASN A 362 20.68 -12.92 4.18
CA ASN A 362 21.72 -12.04 3.66
C ASN A 362 22.15 -12.33 2.20
N PHE A 363 21.28 -12.93 1.38
CA PHE A 363 21.50 -13.08 -0.06
C PHE A 363 20.22 -12.82 -0.86
N TRP A 364 20.24 -11.82 -1.75
CA TRP A 364 19.08 -11.49 -2.57
C TRP A 364 19.21 -12.10 -3.97
N GLY A 365 18.22 -12.90 -4.34
CA GLY A 365 18.08 -13.47 -5.68
C GLY A 365 17.52 -12.48 -6.71
N PRO A 366 17.48 -12.87 -8.00
CA PRO A 366 16.97 -12.00 -9.05
C PRO A 366 15.46 -11.77 -8.92
N THR A 367 14.99 -10.62 -9.40
CA THR A 367 13.56 -10.43 -9.67
C THR A 367 13.16 -11.30 -10.87
N GLY A 368 12.33 -12.32 -10.68
CA GLY A 368 11.95 -13.27 -11.73
C GLY A 368 12.78 -14.57 -11.71
N GLU A 369 12.87 -15.26 -12.86
CA GLU A 369 13.56 -16.56 -12.94
C GLU A 369 15.10 -16.46 -13.03
N GLU A 370 15.62 -15.32 -13.50
CA GLU A 370 17.05 -15.05 -13.70
C GLU A 370 17.35 -13.55 -13.62
N GLY A 371 18.62 -13.20 -13.36
CA GLY A 371 19.04 -11.79 -13.30
C GLY A 371 20.21 -11.51 -12.36
N PRO A 372 20.58 -10.22 -12.20
CA PRO A 372 21.53 -9.76 -11.18
C PRO A 372 21.09 -10.17 -9.76
N CYS A 373 22.06 -10.54 -8.93
CA CYS A 373 21.86 -10.97 -7.55
C CYS A 373 23.16 -10.86 -6.74
N GLY A 374 23.08 -11.02 -5.42
CA GLY A 374 24.26 -11.20 -4.61
C GLY A 374 24.03 -11.11 -3.10
N PRO A 375 25.14 -11.14 -2.32
CA PRO A 375 25.11 -10.89 -0.88
C PRO A 375 24.50 -9.52 -0.56
N THR A 376 23.97 -9.37 0.65
CA THR A 376 23.49 -8.08 1.15
C THR A 376 24.02 -7.79 2.54
N THR A 377 24.12 -6.51 2.86
CA THR A 377 24.17 -6.03 4.25
C THR A 377 22.88 -5.29 4.57
N GLU A 378 22.31 -5.53 5.75
CA GLU A 378 21.04 -4.94 6.16
C GLU A 378 21.18 -4.13 7.46
N ILE A 379 20.41 -3.07 7.57
CA ILE A 379 20.47 -2.10 8.68
C ILE A 379 19.21 -2.26 9.53
N TYR A 380 19.41 -2.49 10.82
CA TYR A 380 18.34 -2.67 11.79
C TYR A 380 18.28 -1.48 12.77
N VAL A 381 17.09 -0.91 12.93
CA VAL A 381 16.77 0.15 13.89
C VAL A 381 15.51 -0.24 14.65
N ASN A 382 15.53 -0.15 15.97
CA ASN A 382 14.47 -0.62 16.87
C ASN A 382 14.00 -2.05 16.55
N GLY A 383 14.93 -2.95 16.22
CA GLY A 383 14.64 -4.33 15.84
C GLY A 383 13.86 -4.51 14.53
N MET A 384 13.90 -3.52 13.64
CA MET A 384 13.30 -3.56 12.31
C MET A 384 14.35 -3.33 11.22
N GLU A 385 14.35 -4.20 10.21
CA GLU A 385 15.10 -3.98 8.96
C GLU A 385 14.49 -2.79 8.21
N ILE A 386 15.26 -1.71 8.12
CA ILE A 386 14.84 -0.47 7.43
C ILE A 386 15.48 -0.32 6.05
N TRP A 387 16.63 -0.95 5.81
CA TRP A 387 17.38 -0.81 4.56
C TRP A 387 18.25 -2.02 4.29
N ASN A 388 18.18 -2.57 3.09
CA ASN A 388 19.13 -3.54 2.55
C ASN A 388 20.03 -2.92 1.47
N ILE A 389 21.28 -3.35 1.42
CA ILE A 389 22.30 -2.96 0.45
C ILE A 389 22.78 -4.24 -0.25
N VAL A 390 22.13 -4.57 -1.37
CA VAL A 390 22.44 -5.71 -2.21
C VAL A 390 23.65 -5.41 -3.09
N LEU A 391 24.62 -6.32 -3.02
CA LEU A 391 25.89 -6.26 -3.72
C LEU A 391 25.75 -7.11 -4.98
N ASN A 392 25.31 -6.48 -6.08
CA ASN A 392 25.14 -7.16 -7.36
C ASN A 392 26.51 -7.53 -7.96
N GLU A 393 27.02 -8.69 -7.53
CA GLU A 393 28.27 -9.28 -7.97
C GLU A 393 28.05 -10.48 -8.91
N PHE A 394 26.85 -11.06 -8.89
CA PHE A 394 26.54 -12.27 -9.63
C PHE A 394 25.31 -12.09 -10.53
N TYR A 395 25.25 -12.91 -11.58
CA TYR A 395 24.06 -13.17 -12.35
C TYR A 395 23.63 -14.61 -12.08
N GLN A 396 22.38 -14.79 -11.62
CA GLN A 396 21.78 -16.10 -11.43
C GLN A 396 21.04 -16.51 -12.71
N ASN A 397 21.42 -17.65 -13.27
CA ASN A 397 20.74 -18.26 -14.40
C ASN A 397 19.46 -19.01 -13.95
N LYS A 398 18.61 -19.40 -14.90
CA LYS A 398 17.36 -20.13 -14.61
C LYS A 398 17.56 -21.46 -13.88
N ASP A 399 18.72 -22.11 -14.06
CA ASP A 399 19.09 -23.35 -13.36
C ASP A 399 19.67 -23.09 -11.95
N LYS A 400 19.63 -21.83 -11.49
CA LYS A 400 20.18 -21.31 -10.22
C LYS A 400 21.71 -21.28 -10.15
N SER A 401 22.42 -21.60 -11.24
CA SER A 401 23.86 -21.41 -11.29
C SER A 401 24.22 -19.92 -11.27
N LEU A 402 25.35 -19.58 -10.63
CA LEU A 402 25.85 -18.22 -10.51
C LEU A 402 27.05 -18.01 -11.44
N ARG A 403 27.09 -16.85 -12.11
CA ARG A 403 28.28 -16.34 -12.80
C ARG A 403 28.58 -14.93 -12.33
N SER A 404 29.84 -14.50 -12.35
CA SER A 404 30.19 -13.11 -12.02
C SER A 404 29.58 -12.14 -13.03
N LEU A 405 29.16 -10.97 -12.56
CA LEU A 405 28.85 -9.81 -13.41
C LEU A 405 30.15 -9.10 -13.81
N ASP A 406 30.17 -8.58 -15.04
CA ASP A 406 31.25 -7.72 -15.53
C ASP A 406 31.16 -6.33 -14.88
N ILE A 407 29.94 -5.84 -14.67
CA ILE A 407 29.64 -4.59 -13.98
C ILE A 407 29.10 -4.95 -12.60
N LYS A 408 29.98 -4.83 -11.59
CA LYS A 408 29.55 -4.86 -10.20
C LYS A 408 28.70 -3.63 -9.90
N GLY A 409 27.58 -3.81 -9.21
CA GLY A 409 26.68 -2.70 -8.91
C GLY A 409 26.04 -2.74 -7.52
N ILE A 410 25.61 -1.58 -7.06
CA ILE A 410 24.89 -1.43 -5.78
C ILE A 410 23.42 -1.32 -6.08
N ASP A 411 22.62 -2.14 -5.41
CA ASP A 411 21.16 -2.08 -5.40
C ASP A 411 20.71 -1.97 -3.95
N THR A 412 19.96 -0.92 -3.62
CA THR A 412 19.45 -0.78 -2.26
C THR A 412 17.93 -0.72 -2.25
N GLY A 413 17.32 -1.30 -1.21
CA GLY A 413 15.90 -1.18 -0.93
C GLY A 413 15.63 -0.75 0.51
N MET A 414 15.07 0.43 0.68
CA MET A 414 14.56 0.95 1.95
C MET A 414 13.04 1.08 1.87
N GLY A 415 12.31 0.34 2.71
CA GLY A 415 10.85 0.43 2.76
C GLY A 415 10.41 1.73 3.41
N LEU A 416 9.75 2.63 2.66
CA LEU A 416 9.29 3.92 3.17
C LEU A 416 8.45 3.75 4.43
N GLU A 417 7.47 2.85 4.38
CA GLU A 417 6.47 2.65 5.43
C GLU A 417 7.11 2.20 6.74
N ARG A 418 8.15 1.37 6.67
CA ARG A 418 8.93 0.95 7.83
C ARG A 418 9.76 2.09 8.41
N LEU A 419 10.44 2.86 7.55
CA LEU A 419 11.21 4.02 8.00
C LEU A 419 10.32 5.10 8.63
N VAL A 420 9.16 5.38 8.03
CA VAL A 420 8.15 6.29 8.58
C VAL A 420 7.69 5.82 9.96
N MET A 421 7.40 4.52 10.10
CA MET A 421 6.99 3.95 11.37
C MET A 421 8.04 4.18 12.47
N VAL A 422 9.31 3.95 12.16
CA VAL A 422 10.43 4.20 13.09
C VAL A 422 10.56 5.69 13.42
N LEU A 423 10.55 6.57 12.41
CA LEU A 423 10.72 8.03 12.60
C LEU A 423 9.56 8.72 13.31
N GLN A 424 8.35 8.17 13.19
CA GLN A 424 7.17 8.63 13.91
C GLN A 424 6.97 7.94 15.25
N ASN A 425 7.93 7.09 15.65
CA ASN A 425 7.92 6.30 16.87
C ASN A 425 6.60 5.53 17.07
N LYS A 426 6.14 4.86 16.00
CA LYS A 426 4.91 4.06 16.00
C LYS A 426 5.25 2.57 16.11
N ASN A 427 4.37 1.81 16.74
CA ASN A 427 4.55 0.37 16.94
C ASN A 427 4.08 -0.47 15.74
N ASN A 428 3.34 0.13 14.81
CA ASN A 428 2.90 -0.51 13.59
C ASN A 428 2.76 0.53 12.46
N ILE A 429 2.94 0.07 11.23
CA ILE A 429 2.93 0.93 10.04
C ILE A 429 1.57 1.63 9.83
N PHE A 430 0.47 1.03 10.29
CA PHE A 430 -0.88 1.53 10.06
C PHE A 430 -1.25 2.74 10.95
N ASP A 431 -0.45 3.03 11.97
CA ASP A 431 -0.58 4.22 12.82
C ASP A 431 0.17 5.44 12.29
N THR A 432 0.87 5.29 11.15
CA THR A 432 1.64 6.38 10.53
C THR A 432 0.75 7.35 9.75
N ASP A 433 1.31 8.50 9.37
CA ASP A 433 0.63 9.51 8.54
C ASP A 433 0.00 8.92 7.26
N LEU A 434 0.59 7.87 6.69
CA LEU A 434 0.11 7.22 5.47
C LEU A 434 -1.23 6.49 5.62
N PHE A 435 -1.61 6.09 6.83
CA PHE A 435 -2.72 5.16 7.04
C PHE A 435 -3.68 5.55 8.17
N ALA A 436 -3.24 6.35 9.14
CA ALA A 436 -3.98 6.64 10.37
C ALA A 436 -5.41 7.15 10.11
N SER A 437 -5.61 7.97 9.08
CA SER A 437 -6.94 8.49 8.70
C SER A 437 -7.90 7.37 8.26
N SER A 438 -7.42 6.43 7.44
CA SER A 438 -8.20 5.29 6.96
C SER A 438 -8.54 4.33 8.09
N VAL A 439 -7.57 4.03 8.96
CA VAL A 439 -7.78 3.19 10.14
C VAL A 439 -8.80 3.82 11.08
N LYS A 440 -8.71 5.13 11.33
CA LYS A 440 -9.66 5.86 12.20
C LYS A 440 -11.09 5.76 11.72
N VAL A 441 -11.32 5.89 10.40
CA VAL A 441 -12.66 5.72 9.80
C VAL A 441 -13.18 4.31 10.03
N LEU A 442 -12.36 3.29 9.79
CA LEU A 442 -12.74 1.88 9.98
C LEU A 442 -12.92 1.52 11.47
N SER A 443 -12.18 2.12 12.39
CA SER A 443 -12.32 1.91 13.84
C SER A 443 -13.66 2.37 14.40
N SER A 444 -14.39 3.23 13.67
CA SER A 444 -15.72 3.72 14.04
C SER A 444 -16.86 2.75 13.65
N THR A 445 -16.52 1.57 13.12
CA THR A 445 -17.49 0.55 12.71
C THR A 445 -18.05 -0.23 13.90
N PRO A 446 -19.20 -0.93 13.77
CA PRO A 446 -19.86 -1.58 14.91
C PRO A 446 -19.06 -2.69 15.60
N SER A 447 -18.13 -3.35 14.90
CA SER A 447 -17.36 -4.48 15.44
C SER A 447 -15.89 -4.39 15.02
N PRO A 448 -15.15 -3.37 15.47
CA PRO A 448 -13.80 -3.11 14.98
C PRO A 448 -12.87 -4.27 15.38
N ASN A 449 -12.11 -4.76 14.40
CA ASN A 449 -11.11 -5.80 14.59
C ASN A 449 -9.81 -5.36 13.92
N ILE A 450 -8.75 -5.14 14.71
CA ILE A 450 -7.49 -4.51 14.27
C ILE A 450 -6.95 -5.17 12.99
N ARG A 451 -6.88 -6.50 12.93
CA ARG A 451 -6.39 -7.23 11.76
C ARG A 451 -7.21 -6.91 10.51
N SER A 452 -8.54 -6.90 10.63
CA SER A 452 -9.43 -6.54 9.51
C SER A 452 -9.27 -5.08 9.08
N LEU A 453 -9.11 -4.13 10.02
CA LEU A 453 -8.88 -2.71 9.68
C LEU A 453 -7.62 -2.55 8.82
N ARG A 454 -6.54 -3.23 9.20
CA ARG A 454 -5.25 -3.22 8.51
C ARG A 454 -5.34 -3.82 7.10
N ILE A 455 -5.97 -4.99 6.96
CA ILE A 455 -6.15 -5.65 5.66
C ILE A 455 -6.97 -4.80 4.71
N ILE A 456 -8.09 -4.23 5.18
CA ILE A 456 -8.94 -3.36 4.35
C ILE A 456 -8.12 -2.17 3.85
N THR A 457 -7.38 -1.51 4.75
CA THR A 457 -6.59 -0.32 4.45
C THR A 457 -5.50 -0.62 3.42
N ASP A 458 -4.70 -1.67 3.62
CA ASP A 458 -3.65 -2.08 2.68
C ASP A 458 -4.24 -2.46 1.32
N HIS A 459 -5.22 -3.35 1.28
CA HIS A 459 -5.72 -3.88 0.01
C HIS A 459 -6.44 -2.82 -0.84
N ILE A 460 -7.16 -1.87 -0.21
CA ILE A 460 -7.73 -0.74 -0.94
C ILE A 460 -6.61 0.16 -1.48
N ARG A 461 -5.55 0.41 -0.70
CA ARG A 461 -4.38 1.19 -1.16
C ARG A 461 -3.74 0.53 -2.37
N THR A 462 -3.39 -0.74 -2.27
CA THR A 462 -2.80 -1.52 -3.36
C THR A 462 -3.68 -1.50 -4.60
N SER A 463 -4.99 -1.71 -4.44
CA SER A 463 -5.93 -1.69 -5.56
C SER A 463 -5.96 -0.32 -6.26
N ALA A 464 -5.96 0.78 -5.50
CA ALA A 464 -5.95 2.12 -6.07
C ALA A 464 -4.68 2.39 -6.91
N PHE A 465 -3.52 1.96 -6.42
CA PHE A 465 -2.24 2.08 -7.14
C PHE A 465 -2.17 1.18 -8.38
N MET A 466 -2.67 -0.05 -8.29
CA MET A 466 -2.74 -0.95 -9.45
C MET A 466 -3.62 -0.37 -10.56
N ILE A 467 -4.76 0.22 -10.21
CA ILE A 467 -5.66 0.84 -11.19
C ILE A 467 -5.03 2.10 -11.79
N ALA A 468 -4.30 2.90 -10.99
CA ALA A 468 -3.57 4.08 -11.47
C ALA A 468 -2.52 3.70 -12.54
N ASP A 469 -1.93 2.52 -12.43
CA ASP A 469 -0.98 1.97 -13.41
C ASP A 469 -1.66 1.09 -14.48
N GLY A 470 -2.98 1.23 -14.66
CA GLY A 470 -3.75 0.68 -15.79
C GLY A 470 -4.29 -0.74 -15.60
N VAL A 471 -4.23 -1.31 -14.40
CA VAL A 471 -4.78 -2.66 -14.14
C VAL A 471 -6.30 -2.59 -13.98
N ILE A 472 -7.01 -3.43 -14.74
CA ILE A 472 -8.47 -3.54 -14.70
C ILE A 472 -8.86 -4.92 -14.13
N PRO A 473 -9.92 -5.04 -13.30
CA PRO A 473 -10.37 -6.31 -12.76
C PRO A 473 -10.69 -7.33 -13.88
N SER A 474 -10.15 -8.55 -13.77
CA SER A 474 -10.34 -9.62 -14.75
C SER A 474 -10.30 -11.01 -14.07
N ASN A 475 -10.49 -12.08 -14.86
CA ASN A 475 -10.41 -13.47 -14.37
C ASN A 475 -8.97 -14.05 -14.39
N THR A 476 -7.98 -13.33 -14.93
CA THR A 476 -6.62 -13.86 -15.16
C THR A 476 -5.54 -12.84 -14.76
N ASP A 477 -4.35 -13.35 -14.49
CA ASP A 477 -3.11 -12.56 -14.30
C ASP A 477 -3.27 -11.41 -13.30
N ARG A 478 -2.88 -10.19 -13.69
CA ARG A 478 -2.93 -8.98 -12.85
C ARG A 478 -4.35 -8.60 -12.44
N GLY A 479 -5.30 -8.75 -13.35
CA GLY A 479 -6.70 -8.43 -13.10
C GLY A 479 -7.35 -9.40 -12.10
N TYR A 480 -6.87 -10.65 -12.04
CA TYR A 480 -7.24 -11.59 -11.00
C TYR A 480 -6.76 -11.14 -9.62
N VAL A 481 -5.49 -10.70 -9.52
CA VAL A 481 -4.92 -10.20 -8.25
C VAL A 481 -5.68 -8.98 -7.76
N LEU A 482 -5.94 -7.99 -8.63
CA LEU A 482 -6.74 -6.80 -8.28
C LEU A 482 -8.08 -7.18 -7.67
N ARG A 483 -8.78 -8.10 -8.34
CA ARG A 483 -10.05 -8.61 -7.89
C ARG A 483 -9.93 -9.35 -6.56
N ARG A 484 -8.90 -10.18 -6.36
CA ARG A 484 -8.67 -10.89 -5.09
C ARG A 484 -8.56 -9.89 -3.93
N LEU A 485 -7.79 -8.81 -4.08
CA LEU A 485 -7.60 -7.78 -3.05
C LEU A 485 -8.91 -7.05 -2.73
N LEU A 486 -9.63 -6.56 -3.74
CA LEU A 486 -10.92 -5.87 -3.57
C LEU A 486 -12.00 -6.75 -2.94
N ARG A 487 -12.00 -8.05 -3.26
CA ARG A 487 -12.94 -9.00 -2.68
C ARG A 487 -12.62 -9.30 -1.23
N ARG A 488 -11.34 -9.50 -0.92
CA ARG A 488 -10.87 -9.75 0.46
C ARG A 488 -11.11 -8.53 1.34
N SER A 489 -10.89 -7.30 0.85
CA SER A 489 -11.21 -6.08 1.60
C SER A 489 -12.71 -5.99 1.92
N TYR A 490 -13.59 -6.27 0.96
CA TYR A 490 -15.04 -6.28 1.19
C TYR A 490 -15.49 -7.34 2.21
N VAL A 491 -14.86 -8.52 2.22
CA VAL A 491 -15.14 -9.57 3.21
C VAL A 491 -14.77 -9.10 4.61
N HIS A 492 -13.58 -8.53 4.80
CA HIS A 492 -13.17 -8.00 6.09
C HIS A 492 -14.04 -6.81 6.53
N ALA A 493 -14.50 -5.98 5.59
CA ALA A 493 -15.45 -4.90 5.87
C ALA A 493 -16.75 -5.44 6.48
N ARG A 494 -17.30 -6.51 5.90
CA ARG A 494 -18.49 -7.20 6.44
C ARG A 494 -18.25 -7.75 7.84
N LYS A 495 -17.07 -8.30 8.13
CA LYS A 495 -16.72 -8.84 9.46
C LYS A 495 -16.78 -7.77 10.55
N ILE A 496 -16.38 -6.53 10.23
CA ILE A 496 -16.40 -5.41 11.18
C ILE A 496 -17.72 -4.62 11.16
N GLY A 497 -18.69 -5.02 10.34
CA GLY A 497 -19.95 -4.30 10.16
C GLY A 497 -19.81 -2.99 9.37
N ALA A 498 -18.79 -2.87 8.53
CA ALA A 498 -18.61 -1.73 7.65
C ALA A 498 -19.49 -1.86 6.39
N GLU A 499 -20.22 -0.80 6.09
CA GLU A 499 -20.99 -0.66 4.84
C GLU A 499 -20.08 -0.22 3.68
N THR A 500 -20.57 -0.36 2.45
CA THR A 500 -19.82 0.00 1.22
C THR A 500 -19.37 1.47 1.25
N GLU A 501 -20.16 2.37 1.82
CA GLU A 501 -19.84 3.79 1.98
C GLU A 501 -18.57 4.02 2.79
N VAL A 502 -18.29 3.18 3.79
CA VAL A 502 -17.06 3.26 4.59
C VAL A 502 -15.85 2.89 3.74
N LEU A 503 -15.96 1.88 2.87
CA LEU A 503 -14.88 1.51 1.95
C LEU A 503 -14.63 2.58 0.90
N ASN A 504 -15.68 3.23 0.43
CA ASN A 504 -15.55 4.39 -0.48
C ASN A 504 -14.81 5.53 0.21
N ALA A 505 -15.12 5.83 1.48
CA ALA A 505 -14.42 6.83 2.25
C ALA A 505 -12.93 6.49 2.45
N VAL A 506 -12.60 5.22 2.69
CA VAL A 506 -11.20 4.76 2.77
C VAL A 506 -10.49 4.94 1.42
N ALA A 507 -11.12 4.57 0.31
CA ALA A 507 -10.57 4.78 -1.02
C ALA A 507 -10.35 6.28 -1.32
N ASP A 508 -11.31 7.13 -0.96
CA ASP A 508 -11.22 8.59 -1.15
C ASP A 508 -10.09 9.20 -0.29
N LEU A 509 -9.89 8.74 0.96
CA LEU A 509 -8.79 9.17 1.82
C LEU A 509 -7.42 8.78 1.25
N ILE A 510 -7.30 7.59 0.67
CA ILE A 510 -6.06 7.11 0.05
C ILE A 510 -5.77 7.87 -1.24
N ILE A 511 -6.75 7.95 -2.15
CA ILE A 511 -6.61 8.64 -3.44
C ILE A 511 -6.33 10.13 -3.24
N GLY A 512 -7.00 10.74 -2.27
CA GLY A 512 -6.85 12.16 -1.92
C GLY A 512 -5.70 12.44 -0.95
N HIS A 513 -4.88 11.46 -0.59
CA HIS A 513 -3.85 11.64 0.43
C HIS A 513 -2.83 12.70 -0.02
N PRO A 514 -2.53 13.73 0.80
CA PRO A 514 -1.65 14.83 0.40
C PRO A 514 -0.27 14.38 -0.07
N SER A 515 0.30 13.34 0.54
CA SER A 515 1.64 12.84 0.20
C SER A 515 1.76 12.20 -1.19
N TYR A 516 0.64 11.93 -1.88
CA TYR A 516 0.65 11.40 -3.24
C TYR A 516 0.40 12.47 -4.31
N LYS A 517 -0.02 13.67 -3.89
CA LYS A 517 -0.42 14.73 -4.81
C LYS A 517 0.75 15.16 -5.70
N GLY A 518 0.56 15.07 -7.01
CA GLY A 518 1.58 15.42 -8.00
C GLY A 518 2.68 14.37 -8.19
N LEU A 519 2.68 13.28 -7.40
CA LEU A 519 3.57 12.12 -7.60
C LEU A 519 2.89 11.03 -8.42
N TYR A 520 1.62 10.77 -8.14
CA TYR A 520 0.85 9.72 -8.78
C TYR A 520 -0.43 10.29 -9.40
N ASN A 521 -0.81 9.74 -10.55
CA ASN A 521 -2.02 10.17 -11.24
C ASN A 521 -3.18 9.27 -10.82
N PHE A 522 -3.91 9.70 -9.80
CA PHE A 522 -5.22 9.13 -9.48
C PHE A 522 -6.30 9.98 -10.14
N ASP A 523 -7.10 9.39 -11.02
CA ASP A 523 -8.22 10.08 -11.67
C ASP A 523 -9.59 9.60 -11.15
N LEU A 524 -10.66 10.18 -11.70
CA LEU A 524 -12.05 9.79 -11.36
C LEU A 524 -12.39 8.35 -11.77
N ASP A 525 -11.68 7.79 -12.76
CA ASP A 525 -11.89 6.43 -13.22
C ASP A 525 -11.33 5.42 -12.20
N ASN A 526 -10.23 5.74 -11.50
CA ASN A 526 -9.72 4.91 -10.40
C ASN A 526 -10.78 4.64 -9.33
N ARG A 527 -11.39 5.72 -8.83
CA ARG A 527 -12.45 5.65 -7.83
C ARG A 527 -13.63 4.81 -8.34
N ARG A 528 -14.06 5.06 -9.58
CA ARG A 528 -15.18 4.33 -10.19
C ARG A 528 -14.90 2.84 -10.30
N VAL A 529 -13.71 2.43 -10.73
CA VAL A 529 -13.34 1.01 -10.90
C VAL A 529 -13.38 0.26 -9.57
N VAL A 530 -12.83 0.84 -8.49
CA VAL A 530 -12.88 0.25 -7.14
C VAL A 530 -14.33 0.05 -6.71
N MET A 531 -15.16 1.10 -6.81
CA MET A 531 -16.55 1.07 -6.40
C MET A 531 -17.38 0.06 -7.19
N ASP A 532 -17.23 0.05 -8.52
CA ASP A 532 -17.98 -0.84 -9.41
C ASP A 532 -17.66 -2.32 -9.14
N GLU A 533 -16.41 -2.67 -8.87
CA GLU A 533 -16.03 -4.05 -8.57
C GLU A 533 -16.50 -4.47 -7.17
N ILE A 534 -16.44 -3.58 -6.17
CA ILE A 534 -16.98 -3.86 -4.82
C ILE A 534 -18.50 -4.11 -4.90
N GLU A 535 -19.25 -3.29 -5.62
CA GLU A 535 -20.71 -3.45 -5.74
C GLU A 535 -21.08 -4.72 -6.52
N LYS A 536 -20.36 -5.04 -7.59
CA LYS A 536 -20.52 -6.33 -8.31
C LYS A 536 -20.23 -7.52 -7.39
N PHE A 537 -19.19 -7.40 -6.57
CA PHE A 537 -18.80 -8.47 -5.68
C PHE A 537 -19.79 -8.65 -4.52
N LYS A 538 -20.36 -7.58 -3.98
CA LYS A 538 -21.44 -7.65 -2.97
C LYS A 538 -22.56 -8.61 -3.39
N ILE A 539 -23.06 -8.45 -4.61
CA ILE A 539 -24.12 -9.30 -5.18
C ILE A 539 -23.64 -10.77 -5.26
N THR A 540 -22.41 -10.97 -5.71
CA THR A 540 -21.79 -12.32 -5.84
C THR A 540 -21.61 -12.98 -4.47
N LEU A 541 -21.14 -12.22 -3.48
CA LEU A 541 -20.91 -12.66 -2.11
C LEU A 541 -22.20 -13.11 -1.45
N GLU A 542 -23.26 -12.29 -1.52
CA GLU A 542 -24.56 -12.62 -0.92
C GLU A 542 -25.17 -13.90 -1.52
N SER A 543 -24.99 -14.12 -2.82
CA SER A 543 -25.44 -15.35 -3.48
C SER A 543 -24.60 -16.56 -3.06
N GLY A 544 -23.27 -16.41 -3.01
CA GLY A 544 -22.35 -17.50 -2.65
C GLY A 544 -22.41 -17.89 -1.18
N LEU A 545 -22.56 -16.95 -0.24
CA LEU A 545 -22.72 -17.25 1.19
C LEU A 545 -23.92 -18.17 1.45
N LYS A 546 -25.05 -17.95 0.75
CA LYS A 546 -26.23 -18.83 0.81
C LYS A 546 -25.93 -20.26 0.33
N GLN A 547 -24.94 -20.46 -0.55
CA GLN A 547 -24.53 -21.77 -1.03
C GLN A 547 -23.49 -22.41 -0.10
N VAL A 548 -22.60 -21.61 0.51
CA VAL A 548 -21.68 -22.07 1.56
C VAL A 548 -22.46 -22.63 2.76
N GLU A 549 -23.54 -21.97 3.19
CA GLU A 549 -24.43 -22.48 4.24
C GLU A 549 -25.09 -23.82 3.89
N LYS A 550 -25.26 -24.11 2.60
CA LYS A 550 -25.79 -25.38 2.08
C LYS A 550 -24.71 -26.45 1.90
N GLY A 551 -23.46 -26.16 2.25
CA GLY A 551 -22.34 -27.10 2.11
C GLY A 551 -21.89 -27.33 0.67
N ALA A 552 -22.05 -26.33 -0.20
CA ALA A 552 -21.57 -26.42 -1.58
C ALA A 552 -20.05 -26.60 -1.64
N ASP A 553 -19.58 -27.45 -2.56
CA ASP A 553 -18.15 -27.71 -2.76
C ASP A 553 -17.41 -26.45 -3.26
N PRO A 554 -16.17 -26.16 -2.78
CA PRO A 554 -15.40 -24.98 -3.16
C PRO A 554 -15.19 -24.82 -4.68
N PHE A 555 -15.01 -25.93 -5.42
CA PHE A 555 -14.90 -25.89 -6.87
C PHE A 555 -16.20 -25.43 -7.52
N VAL A 556 -17.35 -25.94 -7.05
CA VAL A 556 -18.67 -25.55 -7.56
C VAL A 556 -18.97 -24.08 -7.23
N LEU A 557 -18.65 -23.64 -6.01
CA LEU A 557 -18.75 -22.25 -5.56
C LEU A 557 -17.97 -21.31 -6.50
N PHE A 558 -16.75 -21.69 -6.85
CA PHE A 558 -15.91 -20.93 -7.76
C PHE A 558 -16.43 -20.93 -9.20
N THR A 559 -16.67 -22.10 -9.79
CA THR A 559 -16.99 -22.20 -11.24
C THR A 559 -18.42 -21.80 -11.57
N SER A 560 -19.36 -21.99 -10.65
CA SER A 560 -20.80 -21.84 -10.94
C SER A 560 -21.38 -20.56 -10.36
N TYR A 561 -20.88 -20.15 -9.20
CA TYR A 561 -21.38 -18.98 -8.46
C TYR A 561 -20.39 -17.82 -8.45
N GLY A 562 -19.18 -18.00 -9.00
CA GLY A 562 -18.14 -16.96 -9.03
C GLY A 562 -17.57 -16.62 -7.65
N PHE A 563 -17.84 -17.47 -6.65
CA PHE A 563 -17.45 -17.27 -5.26
C PHE A 563 -15.97 -17.67 -5.09
N PRO A 564 -15.08 -16.74 -4.70
CA PRO A 564 -13.63 -17.00 -4.65
C PRO A 564 -13.27 -18.19 -3.78
N PHE A 565 -12.28 -18.98 -4.22
CA PHE A 565 -11.76 -20.09 -3.42
C PHE A 565 -11.13 -19.57 -2.13
N GLU A 566 -10.37 -18.48 -2.21
CA GLU A 566 -9.68 -17.86 -1.07
C GLU A 566 -10.67 -17.44 0.02
N LEU A 567 -11.84 -16.97 -0.38
CA LEU A 567 -12.90 -16.63 0.55
C LEU A 567 -13.53 -17.88 1.19
N THR A 568 -13.72 -18.93 0.40
CA THR A 568 -14.19 -20.22 0.91
C THR A 568 -13.21 -20.79 1.93
N GLU A 569 -11.91 -20.70 1.63
CA GLU A 569 -10.79 -21.07 2.51
C GLU A 569 -10.78 -20.25 3.79
N GLU A 570 -10.96 -18.93 3.71
CA GLU A 570 -11.00 -18.06 4.89
C GLU A 570 -12.20 -18.37 5.80
N ILE A 571 -13.41 -18.56 5.25
CA ILE A 571 -14.61 -18.93 6.01
C ILE A 571 -14.48 -20.34 6.62
N ALA A 572 -13.83 -21.26 5.90
CA ALA A 572 -13.58 -22.62 6.39
C ALA A 572 -12.58 -22.61 7.55
N ASN A 573 -11.48 -21.85 7.43
CA ASN A 573 -10.47 -21.72 8.47
C ASN A 573 -11.04 -21.15 9.77
N GLU A 574 -11.99 -20.20 9.70
CA GLU A 574 -12.71 -19.69 10.88
C GLU A 574 -13.50 -20.76 11.63
N LYS A 575 -13.93 -21.80 10.92
CA LYS A 575 -14.62 -22.97 11.50
C LYS A 575 -13.66 -24.10 11.85
N GLY A 576 -12.34 -23.86 11.77
CA GLY A 576 -11.31 -24.88 11.98
C GLY A 576 -11.23 -25.93 10.87
N ILE A 577 -11.79 -25.64 9.69
CA ILE A 577 -11.81 -26.55 8.54
C ILE A 577 -10.72 -26.10 7.57
N VAL A 578 -9.71 -26.95 7.37
CA VAL A 578 -8.66 -26.73 6.36
C VAL A 578 -9.13 -27.29 5.03
N LEU A 579 -9.20 -26.45 3.99
CA LEU A 579 -9.54 -26.88 2.64
C LEU A 579 -8.31 -27.41 1.90
N ASP A 580 -8.50 -28.44 1.08
CA ASP A 580 -7.44 -28.97 0.22
C ASP A 580 -7.31 -28.12 -1.06
N ARG A 581 -6.41 -27.14 -1.01
CA ARG A 581 -6.06 -26.29 -2.16
C ARG A 581 -5.51 -27.11 -3.33
N SER A 582 -4.76 -28.18 -3.07
CA SER A 582 -4.23 -29.04 -4.15
C SER A 582 -5.35 -29.74 -4.91
N LYS A 583 -6.39 -30.20 -4.20
CA LYS A 583 -7.59 -30.78 -4.82
C LYS A 583 -8.30 -29.73 -5.71
N PHE A 584 -8.54 -28.53 -5.19
CA PHE A 584 -9.16 -27.45 -5.96
C PHE A 584 -8.36 -27.11 -7.23
N GLU A 585 -7.04 -27.00 -7.12
CA GLU A 585 -6.16 -26.75 -8.27
C GLU A 585 -6.19 -27.89 -9.30
N GLN A 586 -6.25 -29.15 -8.86
CA GLN A 586 -6.41 -30.29 -9.76
C GLN A 586 -7.75 -30.25 -10.51
N GLU A 587 -8.84 -29.90 -9.82
CA GLU A 587 -10.16 -29.75 -10.42
C GLU A 587 -10.19 -28.57 -11.41
N MET A 588 -9.54 -27.46 -11.07
CA MET A 588 -9.34 -26.32 -11.96
C MET A 588 -8.49 -26.66 -13.18
N LYS A 589 -7.38 -27.41 -13.02
CA LYS A 589 -6.56 -27.90 -14.14
C LYS A 589 -7.37 -28.81 -15.06
N LYS A 590 -8.18 -29.72 -14.50
CA LYS A 590 -9.10 -30.57 -15.29
C LYS A 590 -10.14 -29.73 -16.03
N HIS A 591 -10.74 -28.74 -15.38
CA HIS A 591 -11.72 -27.83 -15.97
C HIS A 591 -11.12 -26.97 -17.10
N GLN A 592 -9.91 -26.46 -16.91
CA GLN A 592 -9.15 -25.74 -17.91
C GLN A 592 -8.74 -26.66 -19.07
N ALA A 593 -8.28 -27.88 -18.80
CA ALA A 593 -7.94 -28.86 -19.84
C ALA A 593 -9.16 -29.27 -20.66
N LEU A 594 -10.34 -29.44 -20.05
CA LEU A 594 -11.61 -29.68 -20.76
C LEU A 594 -12.01 -28.48 -21.62
N SER A 595 -11.83 -27.26 -21.11
CA SER A 595 -12.08 -26.02 -21.85
C SER A 595 -11.08 -25.84 -23.01
N ARG A 596 -9.82 -26.23 -22.81
CA ARG A 596 -8.74 -26.22 -23.82
C ARG A 596 -8.89 -27.32 -24.85
N ALA A 597 -9.28 -28.54 -24.50
CA ALA A 597 -9.61 -29.60 -25.45
C ALA A 597 -10.83 -29.24 -26.32
N GLY A 598 -11.77 -28.45 -25.76
CA GLY A 598 -12.84 -27.80 -26.52
C GLY A 598 -12.36 -26.62 -27.40
N ALA A 599 -11.19 -26.06 -27.11
CA ALA A 599 -10.55 -24.94 -27.83
C ALA A 599 -9.45 -25.37 -28.81
N GLU A 600 -8.82 -26.55 -28.66
CA GLU A 600 -7.86 -27.13 -29.61
C GLU A 600 -8.56 -27.68 -30.86
N LYS A 601 -9.87 -27.94 -30.78
CA LYS A 601 -10.75 -28.04 -31.96
C LYS A 601 -11.04 -26.66 -32.61
N LYS A 602 -10.43 -25.58 -32.14
CA LYS A 602 -10.67 -24.20 -32.56
C LYS A 602 -9.41 -23.32 -32.59
N PHE A 603 -8.33 -23.68 -33.28
CA PHE A 603 -7.32 -22.66 -33.62
C PHE A 603 -6.63 -22.91 -34.97
N LYS A 604 -7.34 -22.49 -36.03
CA LYS A 604 -6.83 -21.83 -37.26
C LYS A 604 -8.00 -21.00 -37.84
N GLY A 605 -8.03 -19.70 -37.55
CA GLY A 605 -8.98 -18.76 -38.19
C GLY A 605 -10.48 -19.05 -38.01
N GLY A 606 -10.90 -19.65 -36.87
CA GLY A 606 -12.31 -19.96 -36.61
C GLY A 606 -12.92 -21.08 -37.47
N LEU A 607 -12.15 -21.66 -38.40
CA LEU A 607 -12.54 -22.79 -39.25
C LEU A 607 -12.10 -24.11 -38.61
N ALA A 608 -13.04 -25.03 -38.42
CA ALA A 608 -12.72 -26.40 -38.02
C ALA A 608 -12.28 -27.28 -39.22
N GLY A 609 -12.60 -26.87 -40.45
CA GLY A 609 -12.25 -27.51 -41.72
C GLY A 609 -12.31 -26.58 -42.94
N HIS A 610 -12.20 -27.15 -44.14
CA HIS A 610 -12.23 -26.44 -45.44
C HIS A 610 -13.44 -26.82 -46.32
N SER A 611 -14.53 -27.29 -45.72
CA SER A 611 -15.73 -27.62 -46.50
C SER A 611 -16.33 -26.37 -47.16
N GLU A 612 -17.03 -26.55 -48.28
CA GLU A 612 -17.67 -25.44 -49.01
C GLU A 612 -18.57 -24.59 -48.11
N MET A 613 -19.30 -25.24 -47.19
CA MET A 613 -20.19 -24.56 -46.26
C MET A 613 -19.45 -23.75 -45.20
N GLU A 614 -18.31 -24.24 -44.71
CA GLU A 614 -17.47 -23.50 -43.76
C GLU A 614 -16.86 -22.25 -44.42
N VAL A 615 -16.45 -22.33 -45.69
CA VAL A 615 -15.97 -21.17 -46.47
C VAL A 615 -17.07 -20.12 -46.68
N LYS A 616 -18.32 -20.57 -46.91
CA LYS A 616 -19.50 -19.69 -46.96
C LYS A 616 -19.69 -18.98 -45.63
N TYR A 617 -19.77 -19.72 -44.52
CA TYR A 617 -19.91 -19.15 -43.18
C TYR A 617 -18.77 -18.22 -42.78
N HIS A 618 -17.55 -18.48 -43.24
CA HIS A 618 -16.41 -17.61 -43.00
C HIS A 618 -16.59 -16.24 -43.64
N THR A 619 -17.04 -16.20 -44.90
CA THR A 619 -17.36 -14.92 -45.57
C THR A 619 -18.57 -14.24 -44.93
N THR A 620 -19.58 -15.01 -44.51
CA THR A 620 -20.72 -14.47 -43.75
C THR A 620 -20.31 -13.85 -42.42
N THR A 621 -19.23 -14.33 -41.79
CA THR A 621 -18.72 -13.77 -40.53
C THR A 621 -18.31 -12.30 -40.70
N HIS A 622 -17.64 -11.97 -41.80
CA HIS A 622 -17.23 -10.60 -42.12
C HIS A 622 -18.43 -9.68 -42.40
N LEU A 623 -19.41 -10.18 -43.17
CA LEU A 623 -20.65 -9.45 -43.40
C LEU A 623 -21.41 -9.17 -42.09
N LEU A 624 -21.48 -10.17 -41.20
CA LEU A 624 -22.11 -10.04 -39.90
C LEU A 624 -21.38 -9.05 -38.99
N HIS A 625 -20.04 -9.11 -38.95
CA HIS A 625 -19.22 -8.22 -38.13
C HIS A 625 -19.42 -6.76 -38.54
N GLN A 626 -19.33 -6.47 -39.83
CA GLN A 626 -19.57 -5.12 -40.35
C GLN A 626 -21.02 -4.66 -40.12
N ALA A 627 -22.00 -5.53 -40.34
CA ALA A 627 -23.41 -5.19 -40.11
C ALA A 627 -23.69 -4.87 -38.63
N LEU A 628 -23.07 -5.59 -37.70
CA LEU A 628 -23.15 -5.28 -36.27
C LEU A 628 -22.54 -3.91 -35.95
N ARG A 629 -21.42 -3.55 -36.57
CA ARG A 629 -20.78 -2.24 -36.39
C ARG A 629 -21.63 -1.08 -36.93
N GLU A 630 -22.32 -1.28 -38.04
CA GLU A 630 -23.22 -0.27 -38.60
C GLU A 630 -24.50 -0.09 -37.79
N VAL A 631 -25.07 -1.18 -37.25
CA VAL A 631 -26.33 -1.12 -36.50
C VAL A 631 -26.14 -0.75 -35.04
N LEU A 632 -25.08 -1.23 -34.40
CA LEU A 632 -24.86 -1.11 -32.95
C LEU A 632 -23.78 -0.08 -32.57
N GLY A 633 -22.92 0.32 -33.52
CA GLY A 633 -21.85 1.29 -33.32
C GLY A 633 -20.45 0.74 -33.60
N LYS A 634 -19.51 1.65 -33.86
CA LYS A 634 -18.12 1.33 -34.26
C LYS A 634 -17.27 0.66 -33.17
N ASP A 635 -17.75 0.64 -31.93
CA ASP A 635 -17.07 0.02 -30.79
C ASP A 635 -17.39 -1.49 -30.65
N VAL A 636 -18.16 -2.05 -31.59
CA VAL A 636 -18.35 -3.48 -31.69
C VAL A 636 -17.13 -4.13 -32.33
N PHE A 637 -16.43 -4.96 -31.56
CA PHE A 637 -15.28 -5.73 -32.00
C PHE A 637 -15.52 -7.21 -31.78
N GLN A 638 -15.00 -8.04 -32.68
CA GLN A 638 -14.99 -9.49 -32.50
C GLN A 638 -14.22 -9.88 -31.24
N LYS A 639 -14.85 -10.72 -30.40
CA LYS A 639 -14.26 -11.34 -29.20
C LYS A 639 -14.06 -12.85 -29.36
N GLY A 640 -14.62 -13.45 -30.40
CA GLY A 640 -14.40 -14.84 -30.74
C GLY A 640 -15.27 -15.27 -31.91
N SER A 641 -14.83 -16.27 -32.67
CA SER A 641 -15.63 -16.87 -33.75
C SER A 641 -15.46 -18.38 -33.75
N ASN A 642 -16.46 -19.10 -34.22
CA ASN A 642 -16.39 -20.53 -34.47
C ASN A 642 -17.37 -20.93 -35.56
N ILE A 643 -16.84 -21.53 -36.61
CA ILE A 643 -17.59 -21.98 -37.78
C ILE A 643 -17.53 -23.50 -37.82
N THR A 644 -18.67 -24.13 -38.08
CA THR A 644 -18.79 -25.55 -38.42
C THR A 644 -19.67 -25.68 -39.67
N PRO A 645 -19.74 -26.84 -40.34
CA PRO A 645 -20.61 -27.03 -41.50
C PRO A 645 -22.10 -26.75 -41.21
N GLU A 646 -22.54 -26.84 -39.95
CA GLU A 646 -23.93 -26.67 -39.56
C GLU A 646 -24.27 -25.25 -39.10
N ARG A 647 -23.30 -24.45 -38.65
CA ARG A 647 -23.57 -23.14 -38.03
C ARG A 647 -22.38 -22.20 -37.98
N LEU A 648 -22.71 -20.91 -37.88
CA LEU A 648 -21.81 -19.82 -37.50
C LEU A 648 -22.08 -19.40 -36.04
N ARG A 649 -21.02 -19.28 -35.24
CA ARG A 649 -21.04 -18.66 -33.90
C ARG A 649 -20.11 -17.45 -33.89
N PHE A 650 -20.64 -16.28 -33.57
CA PHE A 650 -19.89 -15.03 -33.52
C PHE A 650 -20.07 -14.32 -32.17
N ASP A 651 -18.96 -14.03 -31.50
CA ASP A 651 -18.91 -13.37 -30.21
C ASP A 651 -18.36 -11.96 -30.39
N PHE A 652 -19.00 -10.95 -29.82
CA PHE A 652 -18.69 -9.54 -30.05
C PHE A 652 -18.84 -8.68 -28.79
N SER A 653 -18.12 -7.56 -28.72
CA SER A 653 -18.21 -6.61 -27.61
C SER A 653 -19.49 -5.79 -27.70
N PHE A 654 -20.38 -5.97 -26.73
CA PHE A 654 -21.59 -5.17 -26.59
C PHE A 654 -22.18 -5.30 -25.19
N ALA A 655 -22.48 -4.17 -24.54
CA ALA A 655 -22.77 -4.13 -23.11
C ALA A 655 -24.14 -4.68 -22.70
N ARG A 656 -25.13 -4.65 -23.61
CA ARG A 656 -26.54 -4.95 -23.30
C ARG A 656 -27.16 -5.94 -24.27
N LYS A 657 -28.38 -6.40 -23.94
CA LYS A 657 -29.17 -7.20 -24.88
C LYS A 657 -29.50 -6.41 -26.15
N MET A 658 -29.37 -7.05 -27.31
CA MET A 658 -29.81 -6.56 -28.61
C MET A 658 -31.33 -6.63 -28.61
N THR A 659 -31.97 -5.56 -29.06
CA THR A 659 -33.41 -5.57 -29.25
C THR A 659 -33.79 -6.47 -30.43
N ASP A 660 -35.07 -6.84 -30.51
CA ASP A 660 -35.55 -7.63 -31.64
C ASP A 660 -35.45 -6.84 -32.96
N GLU A 661 -35.63 -5.52 -32.91
CA GLU A 661 -35.42 -4.62 -34.05
C GLU A 661 -33.95 -4.56 -34.50
N GLU A 662 -33.00 -4.49 -33.55
CA GLU A 662 -31.57 -4.49 -33.87
C GLU A 662 -31.15 -5.81 -34.53
N LYS A 663 -31.60 -6.95 -34.01
CA LYS A 663 -31.34 -8.26 -34.63
C LYS A 663 -31.91 -8.33 -36.05
N LYS A 664 -33.14 -7.84 -36.24
CA LYS A 664 -33.80 -7.80 -37.54
C LYS A 664 -33.04 -6.92 -38.53
N LYS A 665 -32.60 -5.72 -38.12
CA LYS A 665 -31.79 -4.82 -38.96
C LYS A 665 -30.47 -5.43 -39.38
N VAL A 666 -29.76 -6.10 -38.46
CA VAL A 666 -28.51 -6.80 -38.78
C VAL A 666 -28.76 -7.92 -39.79
N GLU A 667 -29.78 -8.75 -39.58
CA GLU A 667 -30.13 -9.84 -40.50
C GLU A 667 -30.53 -9.32 -41.90
N GLU A 668 -31.33 -8.25 -41.96
CA GLU A 668 -31.72 -7.61 -43.23
C GLU A 668 -30.52 -7.02 -43.96
N LEU A 669 -29.60 -6.38 -43.24
CA LEU A 669 -28.40 -5.78 -43.82
C LEU A 669 -27.46 -6.84 -44.40
N VAL A 670 -27.19 -7.94 -43.68
CA VAL A 670 -26.37 -9.04 -44.19
C VAL A 670 -27.01 -9.65 -45.45
N ASN A 671 -28.31 -9.92 -45.42
CA ASN A 671 -29.02 -10.46 -46.59
C ASN A 671 -29.07 -9.50 -47.77
N LYS A 672 -29.17 -8.19 -47.53
CA LYS A 672 -29.07 -7.17 -48.57
C LYS A 672 -27.70 -7.24 -49.26
N LYS A 673 -26.62 -7.31 -48.47
CA LYS A 673 -25.24 -7.42 -49.00
C LYS A 673 -24.99 -8.72 -49.75
N ILE A 674 -25.61 -9.82 -49.32
CA ILE A 674 -25.60 -11.07 -50.10
C ILE A 674 -26.25 -10.88 -51.48
N LYS A 675 -27.44 -10.27 -51.54
CA LYS A 675 -28.17 -10.01 -52.80
C LYS A 675 -27.44 -9.04 -53.74
N GLU A 676 -26.67 -8.10 -53.20
CA GLU A 676 -25.84 -7.18 -53.98
C GLU A 676 -24.69 -7.89 -54.74
N SER A 677 -24.45 -9.18 -54.50
CA SER A 677 -23.49 -10.00 -55.25
C SER A 677 -22.08 -9.39 -55.25
N LEU A 678 -21.60 -9.03 -54.06
CA LEU A 678 -20.34 -8.32 -53.87
C LEU A 678 -19.13 -9.22 -54.18
N PRO A 679 -18.15 -8.74 -54.95
CA PRO A 679 -16.91 -9.48 -55.17
C PRO A 679 -16.07 -9.53 -53.89
N VAL A 680 -15.44 -10.68 -53.65
CA VAL A 680 -14.51 -10.89 -52.54
C VAL A 680 -13.09 -10.98 -53.10
N SER A 681 -12.22 -10.12 -52.60
CA SER A 681 -10.82 -10.01 -53.03
C SER A 681 -9.92 -9.87 -51.80
N TYR A 682 -8.61 -10.01 -51.97
CA TYR A 682 -7.64 -9.76 -50.91
C TYR A 682 -6.41 -9.04 -51.45
N GLU A 683 -5.76 -8.30 -50.56
CA GLU A 683 -4.47 -7.65 -50.79
C GLU A 683 -3.54 -7.98 -49.61
N ASP A 684 -2.27 -8.24 -49.90
CA ASP A 684 -1.24 -8.38 -48.86
C ASP A 684 -0.60 -7.00 -48.64
N LEU A 685 -0.84 -6.39 -47.47
CA LEU A 685 -0.43 -5.02 -47.12
C LEU A 685 0.50 -5.04 -45.91
N SER A 686 1.27 -3.97 -45.68
CA SER A 686 1.89 -3.76 -44.37
C SER A 686 0.82 -3.41 -43.31
N LEU A 687 1.14 -3.63 -42.03
CA LEU A 687 0.25 -3.31 -40.92
C LEU A 687 -0.16 -1.81 -40.91
N GLU A 688 0.77 -0.92 -41.23
CA GLU A 688 0.54 0.52 -41.28
C GLU A 688 -0.34 0.95 -42.46
N GLU A 689 -0.16 0.34 -43.64
CA GLU A 689 -1.03 0.59 -44.80
C GLU A 689 -2.45 0.08 -44.57
N ALA A 690 -2.59 -1.09 -43.94
CA ALA A 690 -3.88 -1.66 -43.62
C ALA A 690 -4.66 -0.82 -42.59
N LYS A 691 -3.99 -0.29 -41.56
CA LYS A 691 -4.58 0.67 -40.61
C LYS A 691 -5.03 1.96 -41.31
N LYS A 692 -4.22 2.52 -42.22
CA LYS A 692 -4.59 3.73 -42.98
C LYS A 692 -5.81 3.51 -43.88
N LYS A 693 -6.00 2.31 -44.43
CA LYS A 693 -7.19 1.94 -45.21
C LYS A 693 -8.42 1.64 -44.35
N GLY A 694 -8.31 1.67 -43.02
CA GLY A 694 -9.42 1.44 -42.10
C GLY A 694 -9.77 -0.04 -41.90
N ALA A 695 -8.83 -0.96 -42.13
CA ALA A 695 -9.06 -2.39 -41.93
C ALA A 695 -9.31 -2.73 -40.45
N VAL A 696 -10.29 -3.58 -40.19
CA VAL A 696 -10.69 -4.02 -38.84
C VAL A 696 -10.05 -5.38 -38.53
N GLY A 697 -9.54 -5.60 -37.31
CA GLY A 697 -9.06 -6.92 -36.88
C GLY A 697 -8.77 -7.06 -35.39
N LEU A 698 -8.42 -8.28 -35.00
CA LEU A 698 -8.03 -8.68 -33.63
C LEU A 698 -6.52 -8.44 -33.46
N PHE A 699 -6.15 -7.32 -32.84
CA PHE A 699 -4.75 -6.92 -32.66
C PHE A 699 -4.02 -7.63 -31.49
N GLU A 700 -4.19 -8.95 -31.35
CA GLU A 700 -3.53 -9.74 -30.28
C GLU A 700 -2.51 -10.77 -30.79
N GLU A 701 -2.22 -10.81 -32.09
CA GLU A 701 -1.14 -11.65 -32.63
C GLU A 701 0.01 -10.80 -33.16
N LYS A 702 1.26 -11.23 -32.90
CA LYS A 702 2.46 -10.70 -33.57
C LYS A 702 2.37 -10.99 -35.06
N TYR A 703 1.77 -10.08 -35.82
CA TYR A 703 1.78 -10.14 -37.28
C TYR A 703 3.22 -9.94 -37.77
N GLY A 704 3.64 -10.72 -38.77
CA GLY A 704 4.89 -10.46 -39.51
C GLY A 704 4.79 -9.17 -40.35
N ASP A 705 5.84 -8.84 -41.10
CA ASP A 705 5.96 -7.57 -41.86
C ASP A 705 4.83 -7.30 -42.88
N LYS A 706 4.05 -8.33 -43.25
CA LYS A 706 2.89 -8.25 -44.15
C LYS A 706 1.69 -9.01 -43.60
N VAL A 707 0.50 -8.43 -43.79
CA VAL A 707 -0.80 -8.92 -43.33
C VAL A 707 -1.77 -9.01 -44.50
N ARG A 708 -2.52 -10.12 -44.57
CA ARG A 708 -3.55 -10.32 -45.59
C ARG A 708 -4.85 -9.66 -45.17
N VAL A 709 -5.37 -8.78 -46.02
CA VAL A 709 -6.61 -8.05 -45.80
C VAL A 709 -7.62 -8.47 -46.86
N TYR A 710 -8.77 -9.01 -46.43
CA TYR A 710 -9.88 -9.36 -47.31
C TYR A 710 -10.84 -8.17 -47.45
N LYS A 711 -11.25 -7.90 -48.69
CA LYS A 711 -12.21 -6.88 -49.08
C LYS A 711 -13.45 -7.54 -49.67
N ILE A 712 -14.63 -7.24 -49.11
CA ILE A 712 -15.94 -7.69 -49.61
C ILE A 712 -16.72 -6.48 -50.11
N GLY A 713 -16.69 -6.26 -51.43
CA GLY A 713 -17.15 -4.99 -52.03
C GLY A 713 -16.55 -3.78 -51.31
N ASP A 714 -17.29 -2.69 -51.19
CA ASP A 714 -16.92 -1.55 -50.34
C ASP A 714 -17.53 -1.64 -48.93
N PHE A 715 -17.97 -2.84 -48.51
CA PHE A 715 -18.70 -3.03 -47.26
C PHE A 715 -17.79 -3.44 -46.10
N SER A 716 -16.99 -4.50 -46.25
CA SER A 716 -16.09 -4.99 -45.20
C SER A 716 -14.63 -5.02 -45.69
N LEU A 717 -13.73 -4.64 -44.80
CA LEU A 717 -12.27 -4.69 -44.98
C LEU A 717 -11.65 -5.20 -43.68
N GLU A 718 -11.19 -6.45 -43.66
CA GLU A 718 -10.80 -7.14 -42.42
C GLU A 718 -9.52 -7.98 -42.57
N PHE A 719 -8.72 -8.04 -41.51
CA PHE A 719 -7.55 -8.93 -41.44
C PHE A 719 -8.01 -10.38 -41.36
N CYS A 720 -7.63 -11.19 -42.35
CA CYS A 720 -8.00 -12.60 -42.35
C CYS A 720 -7.05 -13.46 -43.19
N GLY A 721 -6.75 -14.66 -42.69
CA GLY A 721 -5.89 -15.65 -43.36
C GLY A 721 -6.62 -16.90 -43.85
N GLY A 722 -7.93 -17.02 -43.64
CA GLY A 722 -8.72 -18.20 -44.04
C GLY A 722 -9.32 -18.10 -45.45
N PRO A 723 -9.79 -19.21 -46.03
CA PRO A 723 -10.45 -19.22 -47.34
C PRO A 723 -11.79 -18.48 -47.33
N HIS A 724 -12.11 -17.81 -48.44
CA HIS A 724 -13.37 -17.09 -48.66
C HIS A 724 -14.02 -17.50 -49.98
N VAL A 725 -15.33 -17.27 -50.10
CA VAL A 725 -16.02 -17.38 -51.39
C VAL A 725 -15.55 -16.27 -52.33
N LYS A 726 -15.72 -16.43 -53.64
CA LYS A 726 -15.35 -15.39 -54.63
C LYS A 726 -16.37 -14.26 -54.74
N ASN A 727 -17.63 -14.53 -54.41
CA ASN A 727 -18.72 -13.58 -54.47
C ASN A 727 -19.77 -13.92 -53.40
N THR A 728 -20.47 -12.92 -52.87
CA THR A 728 -21.46 -13.11 -51.79
C THR A 728 -22.76 -13.75 -52.26
N ASP A 729 -23.06 -13.76 -53.56
CA ASP A 729 -24.29 -14.35 -54.13
C ASP A 729 -24.47 -15.85 -53.81
N ILE A 730 -23.35 -16.59 -53.68
CA ILE A 730 -23.36 -18.01 -53.35
C ILE A 730 -23.61 -18.33 -51.87
N LEU A 731 -23.80 -17.32 -51.01
CA LEU A 731 -24.02 -17.50 -49.56
C LEU A 731 -25.45 -17.90 -49.19
N GLY A 732 -26.43 -17.75 -50.08
CA GLY A 732 -27.84 -18.07 -49.78
C GLY A 732 -28.50 -17.05 -48.85
N THR A 733 -29.36 -17.49 -47.93
CA THR A 733 -30.08 -16.61 -46.99
C THR A 733 -29.52 -16.71 -45.57
N PHE A 734 -29.04 -15.61 -45.01
CA PHE A 734 -28.57 -15.52 -43.64
C PHE A 734 -29.71 -15.42 -42.62
N LYS A 735 -29.63 -16.18 -41.52
CA LYS A 735 -30.57 -16.09 -40.41
C LYS A 735 -29.90 -16.21 -39.05
N ILE A 736 -30.22 -15.29 -38.14
CA ILE A 736 -29.86 -15.36 -36.72
C ILE A 736 -30.82 -16.34 -36.03
N VAL A 737 -30.25 -17.40 -35.44
CA VAL A 737 -31.00 -18.44 -34.71
C VAL A 737 -31.14 -18.09 -33.25
N LYS A 738 -30.05 -17.61 -32.63
CA LYS A 738 -30.02 -17.27 -31.21
C LYS A 738 -29.03 -16.16 -30.95
N GLU A 739 -29.36 -15.35 -29.96
CA GLU A 739 -28.46 -14.36 -29.40
C GLU A 739 -28.48 -14.50 -27.87
N GLU A 740 -27.30 -14.55 -27.22
CA GLU A 740 -27.15 -14.74 -25.77
C GLU A 740 -25.91 -14.02 -25.20
N ALA A 741 -25.93 -13.68 -23.91
CA ALA A 741 -24.74 -13.18 -23.21
C ALA A 741 -23.73 -14.31 -22.96
N VAL A 742 -22.44 -14.02 -23.13
CA VAL A 742 -21.33 -14.97 -22.86
C VAL A 742 -20.63 -14.62 -21.56
N SER A 743 -20.33 -13.33 -21.38
CA SER A 743 -19.70 -12.74 -20.20
C SER A 743 -20.04 -11.24 -20.19
N LEU A 744 -19.63 -10.51 -19.14
CA LEU A 744 -19.89 -9.07 -19.05
C LEU A 744 -19.27 -8.33 -20.25
N GLY A 745 -20.09 -7.57 -20.97
CA GLY A 745 -19.67 -6.83 -22.17
C GLY A 745 -19.46 -7.67 -23.43
N VAL A 746 -19.76 -8.98 -23.41
CA VAL A 746 -19.61 -9.89 -24.56
C VAL A 746 -20.89 -10.64 -24.86
N ARG A 747 -21.30 -10.60 -26.13
CA ARG A 747 -22.57 -11.13 -26.65
C ARG A 747 -22.27 -12.11 -27.76
N ARG A 748 -23.14 -13.11 -27.96
CA ARG A 748 -22.93 -14.20 -28.92
C ARG A 748 -24.15 -14.36 -29.82
N ILE A 749 -23.91 -14.33 -31.12
CA ILE A 749 -24.86 -14.72 -32.16
C ILE A 749 -24.53 -16.14 -32.63
N LYS A 750 -25.57 -16.97 -32.76
CA LYS A 750 -25.57 -18.21 -33.53
C LYS A 750 -26.44 -18.01 -34.75
N ALA A 751 -25.91 -18.28 -35.94
CA ALA A 751 -26.58 -18.05 -37.21
C ALA A 751 -26.36 -19.21 -38.18
N ILE A 752 -27.22 -19.28 -39.19
CA ILE A 752 -27.18 -20.28 -40.27
C ILE A 752 -27.36 -19.62 -41.64
N LEU A 753 -26.92 -20.30 -42.69
CA LEU A 753 -27.22 -20.00 -44.09
C LEU A 753 -28.26 -21.01 -44.58
N LYS A 754 -29.27 -20.54 -45.32
CA LYS A 754 -30.37 -21.33 -45.87
C LYS A 754 -30.41 -21.27 -47.39
#